data_AF-A0A1E4SL75-F1
#
_entry.id   AF-A0A1E4SL75-F1
#
_cell.length_a   1.000
_cell.length_b   1.000
_cell.length_c   1.000
_cell.angle_alpha   90.00
_cell.angle_beta   90.00
_cell.angle_gamma   90.00
#
_symmetry.space_group_name_H-M   'P 1'
#
loop_
_entity.id
_entity.type
_entity.pdbx_description
1 polymer ?
#
loop_
_entity_poly.entity_id
_entity_poly.type
_entity_poly.pdbx_seq_one_letter_code
_entity_poly.pdbx_strand_id
1 'polypeptide(L)'
;LKYDPTDLEGDFTSYNVLPFLQHRLNQHLLTNMPTGRTPSHNLRPTDDQRKLLAILQSQHSAILNGGVSTGKSLASAIYALNLTFSRVPKYGIIRKRSSVDSIILVPTDEMVAKYQMYFEMLTTDIPALCCPDELKLQKGGTGYTLTRRPLVIEYLFSEKPTETYSTDLQSSVPQILVTTLSGLEKVVRSEGPQQTKQKHLLDLQLLAVDDMSLFLKSTHIGQDCLIQKSGKKSKYVNSVQSLIKEIQNLHLSEYYKDLDRRLDITKKKFEEEKGLNNLGPSELEKRLTKHRRKFLYKPIQYCFISKSEESYKHLLQTKLNLDNTRSINMAIQKHNQVQPQGFDTTKIHDLYTKFLIEKSDQLTQRDEDPLTRFVEKLIRFNDTQRVLKERERKLISASSSISLDSQLSTTDSSNFSSKPSSNEVLMINAYFPIGLTGEKLELVLKDLNVSENFPSDSEIVNLMNHHVELSRHNVKNLEKSFLKFKTDLEKDMVDRSSIRKYIPPLIKKFKELNPTNDSKFLVVVPNYVNIRKIIKKLSGTCKGEKFRALSDTKVNQGIATQGETDQTETSHTEIAAGSSQHLILNASQSIGIDFSGYSNVIIFGLDSLIPQLAFVSKPSLSSSANKVSGIVDPFDDLSVYYLAKLLATPTKQEKNILFVFDSYSKRSSKQDKIKSEQSLKRFSEIIMYNQLVKKVNTKSLFEEDIPLVYGIDDSFVSSVQS
;
A
#
# COMPACT_ATOMS: atom_id res chain seq x y z
N LEU A 1 -13.35 17.68 -12.26
CA LEU A 1 -13.33 16.28 -12.76
C LEU A 1 -14.52 16.09 -13.71
N LYS A 2 -14.53 15.06 -14.57
CA LYS A 2 -15.68 14.72 -15.43
C LYS A 2 -16.84 14.10 -14.64
N TYR A 3 -16.52 13.39 -13.56
CA TYR A 3 -17.47 12.73 -12.66
C TYR A 3 -17.36 13.35 -11.27
N ASP A 4 -18.49 13.38 -10.54
CA ASP A 4 -18.56 13.97 -9.21
C ASP A 4 -18.17 12.93 -8.13
N PRO A 5 -17.03 13.11 -7.44
CA PRO A 5 -16.62 12.18 -6.37
C PRO A 5 -17.51 12.26 -5.11
N THR A 6 -18.36 13.29 -4.99
CA THR A 6 -19.23 13.52 -3.83
C THR A 6 -20.63 12.94 -3.99
N ASP A 7 -20.95 12.37 -5.15
CA ASP A 7 -22.23 11.72 -5.40
C ASP A 7 -22.37 10.43 -4.55
N LEU A 8 -23.12 10.54 -3.45
CA LEU A 8 -23.37 9.44 -2.51
C LEU A 8 -24.44 8.46 -2.99
N GLU A 9 -25.24 8.87 -3.98
CA GLU A 9 -26.36 8.09 -4.51
C GLU A 9 -25.97 7.31 -5.77
N GLY A 10 -24.93 7.74 -6.47
CA GLY A 10 -24.38 7.08 -7.65
C GLY A 10 -23.81 5.69 -7.38
N ASP A 11 -24.11 4.76 -8.28
CA ASP A 11 -23.48 3.44 -8.36
C ASP A 11 -22.16 3.48 -9.17
N PHE A 12 -21.51 2.34 -9.43
CA PHE A 12 -20.28 2.33 -10.22
C PHE A 12 -20.49 2.80 -11.66
N THR A 13 -21.69 2.61 -12.25
CA THR A 13 -21.98 3.04 -13.63
C THR A 13 -21.99 4.56 -13.77
N SER A 14 -22.32 5.27 -12.69
CA SER A 14 -22.24 6.74 -12.59
C SER A 14 -20.81 7.26 -12.81
N TYR A 15 -19.81 6.40 -12.58
CA TYR A 15 -18.39 6.66 -12.82
C TYR A 15 -17.87 6.02 -14.12
N ASN A 16 -18.75 5.75 -15.09
CA ASN A 16 -18.41 5.14 -16.38
C ASN A 16 -17.79 3.74 -16.24
N VAL A 17 -18.10 3.02 -15.16
CA VAL A 17 -17.82 1.57 -15.08
C VAL A 17 -18.85 0.83 -15.93
N LEU A 18 -18.39 -0.19 -16.66
CA LEU A 18 -19.26 -0.96 -17.53
C LEU A 18 -20.39 -1.62 -16.72
N PRO A 19 -21.65 -1.59 -17.21
CA PRO A 19 -22.79 -2.20 -16.53
C PRO A 19 -22.60 -3.68 -16.20
N PHE A 20 -21.85 -4.41 -17.04
CA PHE A 20 -21.45 -5.79 -16.77
C PHE A 20 -20.66 -5.94 -15.45
N LEU A 21 -19.69 -5.05 -15.20
CA LEU A 21 -18.89 -5.09 -13.99
C LEU A 21 -19.72 -4.72 -12.76
N GLN A 22 -20.64 -3.74 -12.87
CA GLN A 22 -21.61 -3.45 -11.81
C GLN A 22 -22.48 -4.67 -11.48
N HIS A 23 -22.97 -5.37 -12.51
CA HIS A 23 -23.78 -6.56 -12.32
C HIS A 23 -23.00 -7.66 -11.58
N ARG A 24 -21.72 -7.88 -11.92
CA ARG A 24 -20.86 -8.84 -11.22
C ARG A 24 -20.61 -8.45 -9.76
N LEU A 25 -20.35 -7.17 -9.50
CA LEU A 25 -20.22 -6.67 -8.13
C LEU A 25 -21.50 -6.94 -7.32
N ASN A 26 -22.67 -6.69 -7.90
CA ASN A 26 -23.94 -7.00 -7.25
C ASN A 26 -24.09 -8.50 -6.96
N GLN A 27 -23.77 -9.36 -7.93
CA GLN A 27 -23.87 -10.82 -7.75
C GLN A 27 -22.94 -11.35 -6.66
N HIS A 28 -21.71 -10.85 -6.55
CA HIS A 28 -20.73 -11.40 -5.61
C HIS A 28 -20.76 -10.76 -4.23
N LEU A 29 -21.20 -9.51 -4.11
CA LEU A 29 -21.15 -8.76 -2.84
C LEU A 29 -22.53 -8.59 -2.18
N LEU A 30 -23.63 -8.85 -2.87
CA LEU A 30 -25.00 -8.78 -2.32
C LEU A 30 -25.62 -10.18 -2.06
N THR A 31 -24.84 -11.26 -2.18
CA THR A 31 -25.29 -12.67 -2.26
C THR A 31 -25.84 -13.30 -0.97
N ASN A 32 -26.00 -12.55 0.12
CA ASN A 32 -26.75 -13.02 1.29
C ASN A 32 -28.28 -12.97 1.09
N MET A 33 -28.76 -12.78 -0.14
CA MET A 33 -30.18 -12.75 -0.45
C MET A 33 -30.67 -14.14 -0.87
N PRO A 34 -31.78 -14.65 -0.29
CA PRO A 34 -32.34 -15.94 -0.66
C PRO A 34 -32.60 -16.02 -2.17
N THR A 35 -32.26 -17.17 -2.74
CA THR A 35 -32.28 -17.49 -4.17
C THR A 35 -33.57 -17.03 -4.86
N GLY A 36 -33.44 -16.18 -5.88
CA GLY A 36 -34.53 -15.82 -6.79
C GLY A 36 -34.98 -14.35 -6.82
N ARG A 37 -34.40 -13.45 -6.03
CA ARG A 37 -34.68 -12.01 -6.12
C ARG A 37 -33.45 -11.24 -6.60
N THR A 38 -33.60 -10.49 -7.70
CA THR A 38 -32.62 -9.47 -8.09
C THR A 38 -32.54 -8.41 -6.97
N PRO A 39 -31.34 -7.91 -6.63
CA PRO A 39 -31.21 -6.81 -5.68
C PRO A 39 -32.05 -5.62 -6.15
N SER A 40 -32.85 -5.04 -5.24
CA SER A 40 -33.65 -3.85 -5.55
C SER A 40 -32.80 -2.60 -5.78
N HIS A 41 -31.50 -2.68 -5.49
CA HIS A 41 -30.54 -1.57 -5.57
C HIS A 41 -29.16 -2.09 -6.01
N ASN A 42 -28.43 -1.24 -6.73
CA ASN A 42 -27.05 -1.50 -7.11
C ASN A 42 -26.11 -1.29 -5.92
N LEU A 43 -25.05 -2.10 -5.86
CA LEU A 43 -23.94 -1.90 -4.93
C LEU A 43 -23.31 -0.53 -5.19
N ARG A 44 -23.19 0.26 -4.12
CA ARG A 44 -22.59 1.59 -4.18
C ARG A 44 -21.09 1.54 -3.90
N PRO A 45 -20.27 2.32 -4.63
CA PRO A 45 -18.85 2.47 -4.32
C PRO A 45 -18.65 3.20 -2.98
N THR A 46 -17.60 2.80 -2.26
CA THR A 46 -17.14 3.53 -1.05
C THR A 46 -16.60 4.91 -1.43
N ASP A 47 -16.39 5.79 -0.44
CA ASP A 47 -15.83 7.14 -0.67
C ASP A 47 -14.49 7.11 -1.41
N ASP A 48 -13.58 6.23 -0.99
CA ASP A 48 -12.30 6.02 -1.64
C ASP A 48 -12.44 5.50 -3.08
N GLN A 49 -13.39 4.58 -3.31
CA GLN A 49 -13.64 4.06 -4.65
C GLN A 49 -14.22 5.13 -5.58
N ARG A 50 -15.17 5.96 -5.11
CA ARG A 50 -15.73 7.09 -5.86
C ARG A 50 -14.65 8.09 -6.25
N LYS A 51 -13.84 8.53 -5.29
CA LYS A 51 -12.72 9.45 -5.52
C LYS A 51 -11.74 8.88 -6.55
N LEU A 52 -11.33 7.61 -6.38
CA LEU A 52 -10.38 6.98 -7.30
C LEU A 52 -10.94 6.89 -8.72
N LEU A 53 -12.15 6.36 -8.86
CA LEU A 53 -12.79 6.15 -10.16
C LEU A 53 -13.08 7.50 -10.85
N ALA A 54 -13.56 8.51 -10.12
CA ALA A 54 -13.81 9.85 -10.65
C ALA A 54 -12.54 10.48 -11.24
N ILE A 55 -11.40 10.36 -10.55
CA ILE A 55 -10.10 10.89 -11.02
C ILE A 55 -9.61 10.12 -12.24
N LEU A 56 -9.57 8.78 -12.13
CA LEU A 56 -9.01 7.94 -13.19
C LEU A 56 -9.84 8.01 -14.48
N GLN A 57 -11.17 7.98 -14.37
CA GLN A 57 -12.09 8.06 -15.50
C GLN A 57 -12.11 9.45 -16.14
N SER A 58 -11.69 10.48 -15.41
CA SER A 58 -11.42 11.82 -15.93
C SER A 58 -10.06 11.92 -16.65
N GLN A 59 -9.37 10.79 -16.86
CA GLN A 59 -8.07 10.69 -17.52
C GLN A 59 -6.89 11.35 -16.77
N HIS A 60 -7.05 11.62 -15.48
CA HIS A 60 -5.99 12.18 -14.62
C HIS A 60 -5.21 11.08 -13.89
N SER A 61 -3.97 11.36 -13.52
CA SER A 61 -3.20 10.48 -12.63
C SER A 61 -3.67 10.71 -11.19
N ALA A 62 -3.73 9.66 -10.39
CA ALA A 62 -4.26 9.71 -9.04
C ALA A 62 -3.18 9.38 -8.00
N ILE A 63 -3.18 10.12 -6.90
CA ILE A 63 -2.66 9.67 -5.60
C ILE A 63 -3.87 9.58 -4.70
N LEU A 64 -4.12 8.40 -4.15
CA LEU A 64 -5.19 8.20 -3.17
C LEU A 64 -4.59 7.80 -1.83
N ASN A 65 -4.67 8.71 -0.86
CA ASN A 65 -4.35 8.46 0.54
C ASN A 65 -5.66 8.11 1.26
N GLY A 66 -5.91 6.82 1.51
CA GLY A 66 -7.17 6.42 2.13
C GLY A 66 -7.09 5.27 3.10
N GLY A 67 -8.12 5.09 3.92
CA GLY A 67 -8.16 4.13 5.03
C GLY A 67 -7.96 2.68 4.61
N VAL A 68 -7.49 1.81 5.51
CA VAL A 68 -7.31 0.39 5.19
C VAL A 68 -8.68 -0.28 4.93
N SER A 69 -8.73 -1.25 4.01
CA SER A 69 -9.95 -2.01 3.69
C SER A 69 -11.11 -1.21 3.08
N THR A 70 -10.87 -0.03 2.53
CA THR A 70 -11.90 0.79 1.85
C THR A 70 -12.21 0.37 0.40
N GLY A 71 -11.65 -0.74 -0.07
CA GLY A 71 -11.92 -1.25 -1.43
C GLY A 71 -11.13 -0.58 -2.57
N LYS A 72 -10.07 0.20 -2.28
CA LYS A 72 -9.21 0.86 -3.28
C LYS A 72 -8.64 -0.10 -4.33
N SER A 73 -8.06 -1.22 -3.88
CA SER A 73 -7.50 -2.24 -4.77
C SER A 73 -8.54 -2.79 -5.76
N LEU A 74 -9.79 -2.96 -5.31
CA LEU A 74 -10.89 -3.41 -6.17
C LEU A 74 -11.24 -2.33 -7.21
N ALA A 75 -11.28 -1.06 -6.83
CA ALA A 75 -11.49 0.04 -7.79
C ALA A 75 -10.37 0.12 -8.84
N SER A 76 -9.11 -0.13 -8.46
CA SER A 76 -8.00 -0.24 -9.43
C SER A 76 -8.17 -1.42 -10.38
N ALA A 77 -8.60 -2.59 -9.89
CA ALA A 77 -8.89 -3.76 -10.74
C ALA A 77 -10.05 -3.49 -11.71
N ILE A 78 -11.14 -2.90 -11.22
CA ILE A 78 -12.30 -2.47 -12.05
C ILE A 78 -11.85 -1.51 -13.14
N TYR A 79 -11.02 -0.52 -12.80
CA TYR A 79 -10.52 0.45 -13.77
C TYR A 79 -9.64 -0.21 -14.84
N ALA A 80 -8.76 -1.13 -14.45
CA ALA A 80 -7.91 -1.89 -15.38
C ALA A 80 -8.75 -2.73 -16.36
N LEU A 81 -9.76 -3.46 -15.88
CA LEU A 81 -10.69 -4.20 -16.74
C LEU A 81 -11.47 -3.28 -17.67
N ASN A 82 -11.95 -2.15 -17.15
CA ASN A 82 -12.71 -1.20 -17.93
C ASN A 82 -11.86 -0.65 -19.09
N LEU A 83 -10.60 -0.28 -18.84
CA LEU A 83 -9.66 0.12 -19.88
C LEU A 83 -9.45 -0.97 -20.95
N THR A 84 -9.31 -2.23 -20.53
CA THR A 84 -9.12 -3.35 -21.45
C THR A 84 -10.37 -3.60 -22.30
N PHE A 85 -11.57 -3.54 -21.73
CA PHE A 85 -12.83 -3.77 -22.44
C PHE A 85 -13.28 -2.57 -23.28
N SER A 86 -12.93 -1.35 -22.89
CA SER A 86 -13.21 -0.12 -23.63
C SER A 86 -12.08 0.28 -24.57
N ARG A 87 -11.10 -0.59 -24.80
CA ARG A 87 -9.95 -0.29 -25.66
C ARG A 87 -10.41 0.06 -27.06
N VAL A 88 -9.91 1.17 -27.59
CA VAL A 88 -10.15 1.56 -28.99
C VAL A 88 -9.50 0.50 -29.90
N PRO A 89 -10.28 -0.18 -30.76
CA PRO A 89 -9.74 -1.20 -31.65
C PRO A 89 -8.70 -0.62 -32.61
N LYS A 90 -7.69 -1.41 -32.94
CA LYS A 90 -6.65 -1.00 -33.89
C LYS A 90 -7.24 -0.87 -35.28
N TYR A 91 -6.88 0.21 -35.98
CA TYR A 91 -7.35 0.49 -37.34
C TYR A 91 -6.19 0.89 -38.27
N GLY A 92 -6.17 0.36 -39.49
CA GLY A 92 -5.21 0.73 -40.54
C GLY A 92 -3.78 0.17 -40.32
N ILE A 93 -2.76 0.94 -40.71
CA ILE A 93 -1.32 0.56 -40.66
C ILE A 93 -0.76 0.58 -39.22
N ILE A 94 -1.60 0.85 -38.22
CA ILE A 94 -1.20 0.80 -36.80
C ILE A 94 -0.77 -0.63 -36.50
N ARG A 95 0.49 -0.80 -36.09
CA ARG A 95 1.11 -2.11 -35.91
C ARG A 95 0.21 -3.05 -35.11
N LYS A 96 0.06 -4.28 -35.64
CA LYS A 96 -0.55 -5.44 -34.98
C LYS A 96 0.32 -5.94 -33.84
N ARG A 97 0.57 -5.11 -32.84
CA ARG A 97 1.32 -5.52 -31.66
C ARG A 97 0.34 -5.90 -30.56
N SER A 98 0.60 -7.05 -29.99
CA SER A 98 -0.01 -7.49 -28.76
C SER A 98 0.74 -6.80 -27.61
N SER A 99 0.04 -6.00 -26.83
CA SER A 99 0.60 -5.17 -25.76
C SER A 99 -0.19 -5.32 -24.47
N VAL A 100 0.53 -5.12 -23.36
CA VAL A 100 -0.03 -4.99 -22.01
C VAL A 100 -0.63 -3.60 -21.89
N ASP A 101 -1.90 -3.53 -21.53
CA ASP A 101 -2.64 -2.27 -21.34
C ASP A 101 -2.43 -1.70 -19.93
N SER A 102 -2.39 -2.57 -18.92
CA SER A 102 -2.29 -2.19 -17.51
C SER A 102 -1.26 -3.01 -16.74
N ILE A 103 -0.47 -2.36 -15.89
CA ILE A 103 0.38 -2.99 -14.88
C ILE A 103 -0.13 -2.59 -13.50
N ILE A 104 -0.29 -3.57 -12.62
CA ILE A 104 -0.57 -3.38 -11.20
C ILE A 104 0.62 -3.93 -10.41
N LEU A 105 1.41 -3.03 -9.85
CA LEU A 105 2.54 -3.35 -8.97
C LEU A 105 2.04 -3.44 -7.52
N VAL A 106 2.28 -4.57 -6.88
CA VAL A 106 1.90 -4.84 -5.48
C VAL A 106 3.10 -5.28 -4.65
N PRO A 107 3.11 -5.05 -3.33
CA PRO A 107 4.26 -5.36 -2.48
C PRO A 107 4.47 -6.86 -2.21
N THR A 108 3.40 -7.68 -2.12
CA THR A 108 3.50 -9.08 -1.68
C THR A 108 2.75 -10.05 -2.61
N ASP A 109 3.14 -11.32 -2.58
CA ASP A 109 2.51 -12.41 -3.34
C ASP A 109 1.05 -12.62 -2.92
N GLU A 110 0.71 -12.39 -1.65
CA GLU A 110 -0.66 -12.41 -1.15
C GLU A 110 -1.53 -11.32 -1.79
N MET A 111 -0.96 -10.14 -2.07
CA MET A 111 -1.68 -9.12 -2.84
C MET A 111 -1.86 -9.51 -4.30
N VAL A 112 -0.90 -10.20 -4.92
CA VAL A 112 -1.07 -10.74 -6.28
C VAL A 112 -2.26 -11.71 -6.30
N ALA A 113 -2.31 -12.65 -5.35
CA ALA A 113 -3.41 -13.60 -5.21
C ALA A 113 -4.76 -12.91 -4.94
N LYS A 114 -4.77 -11.82 -4.16
CA LYS A 114 -5.97 -11.01 -3.94
C LYS A 114 -6.49 -10.39 -5.23
N TYR A 115 -5.61 -9.85 -6.07
CA TYR A 115 -6.01 -9.32 -7.38
C TYR A 115 -6.48 -10.43 -8.32
N GLN A 116 -5.84 -11.60 -8.29
CA GLN A 116 -6.32 -12.78 -9.03
C GLN A 116 -7.78 -13.10 -8.70
N MET A 117 -8.10 -13.21 -7.40
CA MET A 117 -9.48 -13.40 -6.93
C MET A 117 -10.41 -12.30 -7.43
N TYR A 118 -10.01 -11.02 -7.36
CA TYR A 118 -10.83 -9.92 -7.87
C TYR A 118 -11.10 -10.02 -9.37
N PHE A 119 -10.09 -10.35 -10.16
CA PHE A 119 -10.27 -10.49 -11.60
C PHE A 119 -11.17 -11.68 -11.92
N GLU A 120 -10.91 -12.86 -11.35
CA GLU A 120 -11.74 -14.05 -11.53
C GLU A 120 -13.21 -13.79 -11.16
N MET A 121 -13.45 -13.14 -10.02
CA MET A 121 -14.79 -12.71 -9.59
C MET A 121 -15.44 -11.75 -10.60
N LEU A 122 -14.70 -10.75 -11.10
CA LEU A 122 -15.24 -9.75 -12.03
C LEU A 122 -15.41 -10.27 -13.46
N THR A 123 -14.73 -11.36 -13.83
CA THR A 123 -14.72 -11.92 -15.20
C THR A 123 -15.41 -13.26 -15.33
N THR A 124 -16.01 -13.78 -14.25
CA THR A 124 -16.85 -14.99 -14.29
C THR A 124 -17.91 -14.86 -15.39
N ASP A 125 -18.17 -15.96 -16.12
CA ASP A 125 -19.01 -16.09 -17.34
C ASP A 125 -18.88 -14.99 -18.41
N ILE A 126 -17.73 -14.32 -18.50
CA ILE A 126 -17.49 -13.40 -19.63
C ILE A 126 -17.30 -14.22 -20.92
N PRO A 127 -17.80 -13.74 -22.08
CA PRO A 127 -17.58 -14.44 -23.34
C PRO A 127 -16.09 -14.65 -23.65
N ALA A 128 -15.75 -15.80 -24.24
CA ALA A 128 -14.37 -16.17 -24.54
C ALA A 128 -13.59 -15.10 -25.33
N LEU A 129 -14.25 -14.41 -26.27
CA LEU A 129 -13.70 -13.31 -27.06
C LEU A 129 -14.29 -11.96 -26.64
N CYS A 130 -13.99 -11.50 -25.43
CA CYS A 130 -14.57 -10.27 -24.87
C CYS A 130 -13.81 -8.99 -25.26
N CYS A 131 -12.49 -9.04 -25.45
CA CYS A 131 -11.66 -7.84 -25.61
C CYS A 131 -11.63 -7.35 -27.06
N PRO A 132 -11.87 -6.06 -27.35
CA PRO A 132 -11.69 -5.50 -28.69
C PRO A 132 -10.21 -5.57 -29.13
N ASP A 133 -9.94 -5.96 -30.40
CA ASP A 133 -8.57 -6.02 -30.93
C ASP A 133 -8.39 -5.19 -32.21
N GLU A 134 -9.04 -5.54 -33.32
CA GLU A 134 -8.85 -4.87 -34.62
C GLU A 134 -10.18 -4.58 -35.31
N LEU A 135 -10.25 -3.46 -36.03
CA LEU A 135 -11.30 -3.15 -37.00
C LEU A 135 -10.81 -3.54 -38.41
N LYS A 136 -11.40 -4.59 -38.98
CA LYS A 136 -11.08 -5.08 -40.33
C LYS A 136 -12.11 -4.55 -41.33
N LEU A 137 -11.66 -4.08 -42.49
CA LEU A 137 -12.57 -3.74 -43.59
C LEU A 137 -13.15 -5.03 -44.19
N GLN A 138 -14.46 -5.12 -44.35
CA GLN A 138 -15.10 -6.26 -45.00
C GLN A 138 -14.68 -6.35 -46.48
N LYS A 139 -14.56 -7.58 -47.00
CA LYS A 139 -14.31 -7.82 -48.43
C LYS A 139 -15.51 -7.29 -49.23
N GLY A 140 -15.35 -6.12 -49.84
CA GLY A 140 -16.44 -5.38 -50.52
C GLY A 140 -16.48 -3.88 -50.19
N GLY A 141 -15.74 -3.41 -49.18
CA GLY A 141 -15.53 -1.98 -48.92
C GLY A 141 -16.70 -1.23 -48.25
N THR A 142 -17.83 -1.89 -48.01
CA THR A 142 -19.05 -1.23 -47.49
C THR A 142 -19.23 -1.31 -45.97
N GLY A 143 -18.29 -1.89 -45.22
CA GLY A 143 -18.39 -2.00 -43.75
C GLY A 143 -17.13 -2.46 -43.03
N TYR A 144 -17.13 -2.35 -41.70
CA TYR A 144 -16.06 -2.80 -40.81
C TYR A 144 -16.54 -3.94 -39.91
N THR A 145 -15.69 -4.95 -39.69
CA THR A 145 -15.88 -5.99 -38.68
C THR A 145 -14.90 -5.81 -37.54
N LEU A 146 -15.43 -5.81 -36.31
CA LEU A 146 -14.61 -5.82 -35.10
C LEU A 146 -14.16 -7.26 -34.80
N THR A 147 -12.86 -7.51 -34.83
CA THR A 147 -12.30 -8.73 -34.26
C THR A 147 -12.00 -8.55 -32.79
N ARG A 148 -12.37 -9.57 -32.01
CA ARG A 148 -12.14 -9.63 -30.58
C ARG A 148 -11.13 -10.74 -30.25
N ARG A 149 -10.48 -10.61 -29.10
CA ARG A 149 -9.50 -11.55 -28.57
C ARG A 149 -9.87 -11.92 -27.12
N PRO A 150 -9.35 -13.03 -26.57
CA PRO A 150 -9.58 -13.35 -25.19
C PRO A 150 -8.94 -12.34 -24.23
N LEU A 151 -9.54 -12.20 -23.06
CA LEU A 151 -8.91 -11.54 -21.93
C LEU A 151 -7.85 -12.49 -21.38
N VAL A 152 -6.62 -12.01 -21.28
CA VAL A 152 -5.50 -12.71 -20.66
C VAL A 152 -4.90 -11.81 -19.59
N ILE A 153 -4.78 -12.35 -18.38
CA ILE A 153 -4.20 -11.69 -17.22
C ILE A 153 -3.06 -12.56 -16.72
N GLU A 154 -1.86 -11.98 -16.60
CA GLU A 154 -0.69 -12.69 -16.09
C GLU A 154 -0.38 -12.23 -14.66
N TYR A 155 -0.12 -13.20 -13.78
CA TYR A 155 0.19 -13.01 -12.37
C TYR A 155 1.63 -13.44 -12.12
N LEU A 156 2.49 -12.46 -11.83
CA LEU A 156 3.91 -12.68 -11.54
C LEU A 156 4.17 -12.56 -10.04
N PHE A 157 4.36 -13.70 -9.42
CA PHE A 157 4.76 -13.81 -8.03
C PHE A 157 6.28 -13.69 -7.88
N SER A 158 6.72 -13.29 -6.69
CA SER A 158 8.13 -13.27 -6.31
C SER A 158 8.67 -14.69 -6.08
N GLU A 159 7.92 -15.54 -5.38
CA GLU A 159 8.35 -16.88 -4.96
C GLU A 159 7.63 -18.02 -5.69
N LYS A 160 6.40 -17.78 -6.16
CA LYS A 160 5.58 -18.78 -6.86
C LYS A 160 5.80 -18.77 -8.38
N PRO A 161 5.50 -19.87 -9.08
CA PRO A 161 5.48 -19.85 -10.54
C PRO A 161 4.46 -18.84 -11.07
N THR A 162 4.71 -18.34 -12.28
CA THR A 162 3.77 -17.49 -13.01
C THR A 162 2.45 -18.21 -13.23
N GLU A 163 1.36 -17.54 -12.92
CA GLU A 163 0.00 -18.00 -13.24
C GLU A 163 -0.62 -17.11 -14.31
N THR A 164 -1.57 -17.64 -15.07
CA THR A 164 -2.25 -16.90 -16.14
C THR A 164 -3.71 -17.27 -16.16
N TYR A 165 -4.57 -16.26 -16.09
CA TYR A 165 -5.99 -16.40 -16.34
C TYR A 165 -6.28 -16.03 -17.80
N SER A 166 -7.06 -16.86 -18.48
CA SER A 166 -7.49 -16.60 -19.86
C SER A 166 -8.94 -17.01 -20.05
N THR A 167 -9.71 -16.20 -20.79
CA THR A 167 -11.09 -16.54 -21.17
C THR A 167 -11.19 -17.54 -22.32
N ASP A 168 -10.07 -17.87 -22.95
CA ASP A 168 -9.97 -18.88 -24.01
C ASP A 168 -8.64 -19.66 -23.89
N LEU A 169 -8.56 -20.87 -24.45
CA LEU A 169 -7.38 -21.75 -24.37
C LEU A 169 -6.20 -21.27 -25.23
N GLN A 170 -6.38 -20.24 -26.05
CA GLN A 170 -5.31 -19.70 -26.89
C GLN A 170 -4.34 -18.82 -26.10
N SER A 171 -3.07 -19.23 -26.02
CA SER A 171 -1.99 -18.45 -25.43
C SER A 171 -1.76 -17.16 -26.23
N SER A 172 -2.23 -16.03 -25.71
CA SER A 172 -2.00 -14.69 -26.26
C SER A 172 -1.30 -13.80 -25.24
N VAL A 173 -0.69 -12.69 -25.68
CA VAL A 173 -0.03 -11.76 -24.75
C VAL A 173 -1.05 -11.14 -23.80
N PRO A 174 -0.77 -11.12 -22.49
CA PRO A 174 -1.69 -10.56 -21.49
C PRO A 174 -1.96 -9.09 -21.73
N GLN A 175 -3.18 -8.68 -21.39
CA GLN A 175 -3.58 -7.27 -21.40
C GLN A 175 -3.41 -6.63 -20.02
N ILE A 176 -3.44 -7.42 -18.95
CA ILE A 176 -3.24 -6.96 -17.58
C ILE A 176 -2.12 -7.78 -16.97
N LEU A 177 -1.16 -7.11 -16.35
CA LEU A 177 -0.07 -7.71 -15.60
C LEU A 177 -0.19 -7.32 -14.14
N VAL A 178 -0.33 -8.31 -13.24
CA VAL A 178 -0.27 -8.09 -11.79
C VAL A 178 1.02 -8.71 -11.28
N THR A 179 1.85 -7.91 -10.60
CA THR A 179 3.22 -8.35 -10.30
C THR A 179 3.78 -7.72 -9.04
N THR A 180 4.73 -8.43 -8.41
CA THR A 180 5.66 -7.86 -7.44
C THR A 180 6.78 -7.08 -8.13
N LEU A 181 7.66 -6.42 -7.35
CA LEU A 181 8.77 -5.65 -7.90
C LEU A 181 9.78 -6.56 -8.61
N SER A 182 10.18 -7.68 -8.01
CA SER A 182 11.06 -8.65 -8.69
C SER A 182 10.43 -9.22 -9.96
N GLY A 183 9.12 -9.50 -9.95
CA GLY A 183 8.41 -9.94 -11.14
C GLY A 183 8.49 -8.92 -12.27
N LEU A 184 8.31 -7.63 -11.96
CA LEU A 184 8.38 -6.57 -12.96
C LEU A 184 9.82 -6.30 -13.44
N GLU A 185 10.81 -6.38 -12.56
CA GLU A 185 12.23 -6.28 -12.94
C GLU A 185 12.62 -7.37 -13.96
N LYS A 186 12.16 -8.61 -13.77
CA LYS A 186 12.38 -9.71 -14.72
C LYS A 186 11.80 -9.41 -16.09
N VAL A 187 10.57 -8.86 -16.15
CA VAL A 187 9.92 -8.47 -17.42
C VAL A 187 10.69 -7.35 -18.13
N VAL A 188 11.07 -6.30 -17.39
CA VAL A 188 11.73 -5.12 -17.96
C VAL A 188 13.14 -5.46 -18.44
N ARG A 189 13.89 -6.28 -17.68
CA ARG A 189 15.24 -6.74 -18.06
C ARG A 189 15.23 -7.90 -19.05
N SER A 190 14.05 -8.41 -19.41
CA SER A 190 13.86 -9.56 -20.31
C SER A 190 14.57 -10.83 -19.81
N GLU A 191 14.55 -11.05 -18.50
CA GLU A 191 15.17 -12.20 -17.83
C GLU A 191 14.12 -13.32 -17.64
N GLY A 192 14.29 -14.45 -18.34
CA GLY A 192 13.51 -15.68 -18.14
C GLY A 192 12.47 -16.04 -19.21
N PRO A 193 11.84 -17.23 -19.13
CA PRO A 193 10.89 -17.76 -20.12
C PRO A 193 9.44 -17.22 -19.93
N GLN A 194 9.27 -15.95 -19.57
CA GLN A 194 7.95 -15.34 -19.34
C GLN A 194 7.19 -15.07 -20.64
N GLN A 195 5.85 -15.15 -20.60
CA GLN A 195 5.00 -14.79 -21.74
C GLN A 195 5.09 -13.30 -22.04
N THR A 196 5.11 -12.47 -20.98
CA THR A 196 5.38 -11.04 -21.11
C THR A 196 6.87 -10.74 -21.21
N LYS A 197 7.20 -9.87 -22.17
CA LYS A 197 8.56 -9.37 -22.40
C LYS A 197 8.54 -7.85 -22.43
N GLN A 198 9.69 -7.22 -22.26
CA GLN A 198 9.85 -5.76 -22.32
C GLN A 198 9.14 -5.09 -23.52
N LYS A 199 9.18 -5.73 -24.71
CA LYS A 199 8.52 -5.25 -25.93
C LYS A 199 6.98 -5.15 -25.84
N HIS A 200 6.35 -5.84 -24.89
CA HIS A 200 4.90 -5.79 -24.69
C HIS A 200 4.46 -4.59 -23.84
N LEU A 201 5.40 -3.91 -23.15
CA LEU A 201 5.14 -2.75 -22.31
C LEU A 201 5.11 -1.42 -23.08
N LEU A 202 5.31 -1.46 -24.40
CA LEU A 202 5.52 -0.27 -25.23
C LEU A 202 4.26 0.58 -25.44
N ASP A 203 3.06 0.00 -25.28
CA ASP A 203 1.77 0.70 -25.43
C ASP A 203 1.01 0.82 -24.10
N LEU A 204 1.73 0.80 -22.97
CA LEU A 204 1.14 0.79 -21.63
C LEU A 204 0.24 2.03 -21.40
N GLN A 205 -0.99 1.80 -20.94
CA GLN A 205 -1.95 2.88 -20.66
C GLN A 205 -2.03 3.22 -19.17
N LEU A 206 -1.93 2.21 -18.30
CA LEU A 206 -2.04 2.36 -16.85
C LEU A 206 -0.86 1.69 -16.14
N LEU A 207 -0.27 2.41 -15.19
CA LEU A 207 0.63 1.86 -14.18
C LEU A 207 0.08 2.21 -12.79
N ALA A 208 -0.44 1.19 -12.11
CA ALA A 208 -0.92 1.30 -10.74
C ALA A 208 0.11 0.73 -9.77
N VAL A 209 0.34 1.43 -8.65
CA VAL A 209 1.17 0.95 -7.53
C VAL A 209 0.28 0.92 -6.30
N ASP A 210 -0.02 -0.28 -5.80
CA ASP A 210 -0.80 -0.49 -4.60
C ASP A 210 0.11 -0.47 -3.35
N ASP A 211 -0.44 -0.02 -2.22
CA ASP A 211 0.28 0.14 -0.95
C ASP A 211 1.66 0.82 -1.08
N MET A 212 1.73 1.94 -1.84
CA MET A 212 2.95 2.72 -2.12
C MET A 212 3.73 3.08 -0.84
N SER A 213 3.02 3.29 0.27
CA SER A 213 3.62 3.54 1.58
C SER A 213 4.64 2.46 2.00
N LEU A 214 4.37 1.17 1.72
CA LEU A 214 5.29 0.08 2.08
C LEU A 214 6.58 0.13 1.28
N PHE A 215 6.50 0.47 -0.01
CA PHE A 215 7.67 0.66 -0.89
C PHE A 215 8.57 1.83 -0.49
N LEU A 216 8.06 2.78 0.30
CA LEU A 216 8.80 3.95 0.76
C LEU A 216 9.33 3.80 2.19
N LYS A 217 8.66 3.00 3.02
CA LYS A 217 9.01 2.79 4.43
C LYS A 217 10.02 1.66 4.61
N SER A 218 10.07 0.72 3.68
CA SER A 218 10.94 -0.45 3.77
C SER A 218 12.12 -0.34 2.80
N THR A 219 13.27 -0.89 3.20
CA THR A 219 14.42 -1.11 2.30
C THR A 219 14.31 -2.42 1.52
N HIS A 220 13.55 -3.38 2.07
CA HIS A 220 13.33 -4.70 1.50
C HIS A 220 11.88 -5.13 1.74
N ILE A 221 11.30 -5.86 0.79
CA ILE A 221 10.01 -6.55 0.97
C ILE A 221 10.17 -7.98 0.43
N GLY A 222 10.09 -8.98 1.30
CA GLY A 222 10.33 -10.37 0.94
C GLY A 222 11.78 -10.58 0.47
N GLN A 223 11.96 -10.80 -0.83
CA GLN A 223 13.26 -10.91 -1.50
C GLN A 223 13.63 -9.63 -2.28
N ASP A 224 12.69 -8.69 -2.43
CA ASP A 224 12.85 -7.50 -3.25
C ASP A 224 13.67 -6.44 -2.52
N CYS A 225 14.77 -6.00 -3.14
CA CYS A 225 15.60 -4.91 -2.64
C CYS A 225 15.13 -3.58 -3.24
N LEU A 226 14.48 -2.75 -2.41
CA LEU A 226 13.87 -1.49 -2.82
C LEU A 226 14.88 -0.37 -3.00
N ILE A 227 16.08 -0.50 -2.45
CA ILE A 227 17.10 0.55 -2.51
C ILE A 227 18.42 -0.04 -2.97
N GLN A 228 18.87 0.41 -4.13
CA GLN A 228 20.09 -0.04 -4.77
C GLN A 228 21.07 1.14 -4.91
N LYS A 229 22.37 0.87 -4.80
CA LYS A 229 23.41 1.86 -5.13
C LYS A 229 23.61 1.85 -6.64
N SER A 230 23.48 3.01 -7.27
CA SER A 230 23.69 3.14 -8.72
C SER A 230 24.53 4.36 -9.11
N GLY A 231 25.15 4.26 -10.29
CA GLY A 231 25.95 5.31 -10.92
C GLY A 231 27.37 5.46 -10.33
N LYS A 232 28.19 6.28 -11.03
CA LYS A 232 29.61 6.51 -10.68
C LYS A 232 29.82 7.07 -9.27
N LYS A 233 28.83 7.82 -8.74
CA LYS A 233 28.86 8.40 -7.39
C LYS A 233 28.25 7.49 -6.32
N SER A 234 27.88 6.24 -6.65
CA SER A 234 27.27 5.27 -5.73
C SER A 234 26.10 5.83 -4.93
N LYS A 235 25.20 6.58 -5.60
CA LYS A 235 24.03 7.16 -4.94
C LYS A 235 22.98 6.08 -4.70
N TYR A 236 22.29 6.16 -3.57
CA TYR A 236 21.13 5.30 -3.30
C TYR A 236 19.95 5.75 -4.15
N VAL A 237 19.35 4.81 -4.87
CA VAL A 237 18.18 5.02 -5.74
C VAL A 237 17.11 4.01 -5.36
N ASN A 238 15.86 4.46 -5.33
CA ASN A 238 14.72 3.58 -5.12
C ASN A 238 14.43 2.78 -6.40
N SER A 239 14.36 1.46 -6.29
CA SER A 239 14.18 0.52 -7.41
C SER A 239 12.85 0.74 -8.13
N VAL A 240 11.75 1.02 -7.41
CA VAL A 240 10.44 1.36 -8.00
C VAL A 240 10.56 2.62 -8.86
N GLN A 241 11.24 3.66 -8.35
CA GLN A 241 11.48 4.88 -9.10
C GLN A 241 12.31 4.62 -10.37
N SER A 242 13.36 3.81 -10.27
CA SER A 242 14.21 3.46 -11.43
C SER A 242 13.40 2.73 -12.49
N LEU A 243 12.61 1.74 -12.08
CA LEU A 243 11.83 0.88 -12.96
C LEU A 243 10.71 1.64 -13.67
N ILE A 244 9.99 2.51 -12.97
CA ILE A 244 8.95 3.34 -13.59
C ILE A 244 9.56 4.31 -14.60
N LYS A 245 10.73 4.90 -14.31
CA LYS A 245 11.44 5.75 -15.28
C LYS A 245 11.92 4.98 -16.49
N GLU A 246 12.37 3.74 -16.31
CA GLU A 246 12.76 2.87 -17.42
C GLU A 246 11.57 2.56 -18.33
N ILE A 247 10.43 2.17 -17.76
CA ILE A 247 9.18 1.93 -18.51
C ILE A 247 8.73 3.20 -19.25
N GLN A 248 8.76 4.36 -18.59
CA GLN A 248 8.40 5.64 -19.20
C GLN A 248 9.32 5.99 -20.38
N ASN A 249 10.63 5.76 -20.25
CA ASN A 249 11.60 5.98 -21.31
C ASN A 249 11.40 5.00 -22.48
N LEU A 250 11.11 3.74 -22.20
CA LEU A 250 10.79 2.72 -23.23
C LEU A 250 9.56 3.15 -24.03
N HIS A 251 8.47 3.51 -23.34
CA HIS A 251 7.23 3.99 -23.94
C HIS A 251 7.44 5.24 -24.80
N LEU A 252 8.19 6.22 -24.31
CA LEU A 252 8.53 7.43 -25.07
C LEU A 252 9.40 7.13 -26.30
N SER A 253 10.40 6.25 -26.15
CA SER A 253 11.30 5.89 -27.25
C SER A 253 10.53 5.23 -28.40
N GLU A 254 9.53 4.40 -28.10
CA GLU A 254 8.70 3.77 -29.13
C GLU A 254 7.76 4.78 -29.78
N TYR A 255 7.18 5.71 -29.01
CA TYR A 255 6.39 6.79 -29.58
C TYR A 255 7.17 7.59 -30.63
N TYR A 256 8.43 7.95 -30.33
CA TYR A 256 9.27 8.68 -31.30
C TYR A 256 9.57 7.83 -32.53
N LYS A 257 9.90 6.55 -32.37
CA LYS A 257 10.11 5.63 -33.51
C LYS A 257 8.87 5.50 -34.40
N ASP A 258 7.69 5.39 -33.80
CA ASP A 258 6.44 5.29 -34.55
C ASP A 258 6.05 6.62 -35.21
N LEU A 259 6.37 7.76 -34.57
CA LEU A 259 6.21 9.08 -35.18
C LEU A 259 7.12 9.22 -36.41
N ASP A 260 8.40 8.92 -36.28
CA ASP A 260 9.38 9.03 -37.38
C ASP A 260 8.97 8.14 -38.56
N ARG A 261 8.59 6.89 -38.29
CA ARG A 261 8.11 5.98 -39.33
C ARG A 261 6.88 6.51 -40.06
N ARG A 262 5.93 7.14 -39.35
CA ARG A 262 4.75 7.74 -39.99
C ARG A 262 5.10 8.96 -40.81
N LEU A 263 6.05 9.77 -40.35
CA LEU A 263 6.56 10.90 -41.11
C LEU A 263 7.26 10.42 -42.39
N ASP A 264 8.06 9.36 -42.32
CA ASP A 264 8.70 8.73 -43.48
C ASP A 264 7.69 8.20 -44.50
N ILE A 265 6.64 7.50 -44.04
CA ILE A 265 5.57 7.01 -44.93
C ILE A 265 4.85 8.19 -45.60
N THR A 266 4.60 9.27 -44.84
CA THR A 266 3.94 10.47 -45.37
C THR A 266 4.83 11.17 -46.40
N LYS A 267 6.14 11.22 -46.15
CA LYS A 267 7.13 11.77 -47.07
C LYS A 267 7.18 10.96 -48.37
N LYS A 268 7.28 9.64 -48.29
CA LYS A 268 7.26 8.75 -49.46
C LYS A 268 5.98 8.90 -50.29
N LYS A 269 4.81 8.93 -49.64
CA LYS A 269 3.53 9.19 -50.33
C LYS A 269 3.49 10.55 -51.03
N PHE A 270 4.07 11.58 -50.41
CA PHE A 270 4.15 12.91 -51.04
C PHE A 270 5.08 12.92 -52.25
N GLU A 271 6.22 12.23 -52.16
CA GLU A 271 7.18 12.06 -53.26
C GLU A 271 6.56 11.28 -54.43
N GLU A 272 5.79 10.23 -54.14
CA GLU A 272 5.00 9.46 -55.12
C GLU A 272 3.89 10.30 -55.78
N GLU A 273 3.20 11.18 -55.03
CA GLU A 273 2.11 12.03 -55.52
C GLU A 273 2.56 13.19 -56.42
N LYS A 274 3.73 13.81 -56.16
CA LYS A 274 4.18 15.03 -56.87
C LYS A 274 5.32 14.80 -57.88
N GLY A 275 5.97 13.64 -57.87
CA GLY A 275 7.17 13.37 -58.66
C GLY A 275 8.39 14.18 -58.17
N LEU A 276 9.61 13.67 -58.40
CA LEU A 276 10.84 14.26 -57.85
C LEU A 276 11.11 15.73 -58.27
N ASN A 277 10.51 16.21 -59.36
CA ASN A 277 10.89 17.48 -59.99
C ASN A 277 10.06 18.70 -59.56
N ASN A 278 8.98 18.53 -58.78
CA ASN A 278 8.07 19.62 -58.36
C ASN A 278 7.95 19.77 -56.83
N LEU A 279 8.94 19.33 -56.06
CA LEU A 279 8.94 19.45 -54.60
C LEU A 279 9.23 20.88 -54.13
N GLY A 280 8.18 21.65 -53.84
CA GLY A 280 8.29 22.84 -52.99
C GLY A 280 8.53 22.44 -51.53
N PRO A 281 9.69 22.73 -50.91
CA PRO A 281 10.01 22.29 -49.54
C PRO A 281 9.01 22.77 -48.47
N SER A 282 8.37 23.94 -48.69
CA SER A 282 7.38 24.52 -47.78
C SER A 282 6.08 23.69 -47.67
N GLU A 283 5.67 22.98 -48.71
CA GLU A 283 4.39 22.26 -48.72
C GLU A 283 4.50 20.88 -48.06
N LEU A 284 5.64 20.20 -48.28
CA LEU A 284 6.00 18.98 -47.55
C LEU A 284 6.11 19.28 -46.05
N GLU A 285 6.79 20.37 -45.68
CA GLU A 285 6.94 20.79 -44.28
C GLU A 285 5.59 21.08 -43.61
N LYS A 286 4.66 21.74 -44.31
CA LYS A 286 3.27 21.95 -43.84
C LYS A 286 2.53 20.63 -43.64
N ARG A 287 2.64 19.67 -44.56
CA ARG A 287 2.00 18.34 -44.44
C ARG A 287 2.60 17.52 -43.29
N LEU A 288 3.93 17.50 -43.15
CA LEU A 288 4.62 16.82 -42.05
C LEU A 288 4.26 17.45 -40.70
N THR A 289 4.20 18.78 -40.61
CA THR A 289 3.76 19.50 -39.40
C THR A 289 2.32 19.16 -39.04
N LYS A 290 1.42 19.09 -40.05
CA LYS A 290 0.02 18.68 -39.85
C LYS A 290 -0.07 17.24 -39.34
N HIS A 291 0.73 16.32 -39.88
CA HIS A 291 0.77 14.93 -39.41
C HIS A 291 1.34 14.80 -38.01
N ARG A 292 2.40 15.55 -37.68
CA ARG A 292 2.98 15.61 -36.34
C ARG A 292 2.00 16.16 -35.30
N ARG A 293 1.14 17.11 -35.67
CA ARG A 293 0.06 17.63 -34.80
C ARG A 293 -1.06 16.61 -34.59
N LYS A 294 -1.37 15.76 -35.59
CA LYS A 294 -2.39 14.71 -35.48
C LYS A 294 -1.96 13.52 -34.62
N PHE A 295 -0.66 13.20 -34.61
CA PHE A 295 -0.13 12.12 -33.81
C PHE A 295 0.25 12.62 -32.42
N LEU A 296 -0.68 12.49 -31.47
CA LEU A 296 -0.50 12.95 -30.10
C LEU A 296 0.02 11.82 -29.23
N TYR A 297 1.13 12.09 -28.52
CA TYR A 297 1.60 11.26 -27.44
C TYR A 297 0.53 11.16 -26.35
N LYS A 298 0.16 9.93 -25.97
CA LYS A 298 -0.73 9.65 -24.85
C LYS A 298 0.14 9.19 -23.67
N PRO A 299 0.26 9.98 -22.59
CA PRO A 299 1.06 9.56 -21.44
C PRO A 299 0.43 8.36 -20.73
N ILE A 300 1.29 7.55 -20.13
CA ILE A 300 0.91 6.54 -19.11
C ILE A 300 0.12 7.26 -18.02
N GLN A 301 -1.02 6.70 -17.64
CA GLN A 301 -1.77 7.12 -16.47
C GLN A 301 -1.20 6.44 -15.24
N TYR A 302 -0.96 7.20 -14.18
CA TYR A 302 -0.44 6.66 -12.95
C TYR A 302 -1.51 6.63 -11.86
N CYS A 303 -1.51 5.58 -11.06
CA CYS A 303 -2.41 5.41 -9.92
C CYS A 303 -1.59 4.94 -8.72
N PHE A 304 -1.38 5.82 -7.74
CA PHE A 304 -0.69 5.45 -6.50
C PHE A 304 -1.71 5.35 -5.38
N ILE A 305 -1.83 4.16 -4.80
CA ILE A 305 -2.64 3.94 -3.61
C ILE A 305 -1.71 3.93 -2.41
N SER A 306 -2.04 4.72 -1.39
CA SER A 306 -1.34 4.76 -0.13
C SER A 306 -2.32 4.72 1.04
N LYS A 307 -1.80 4.38 2.22
CA LYS A 307 -2.54 4.46 3.47
C LYS A 307 -2.68 5.92 3.90
N SER A 308 -3.74 6.24 4.63
CA SER A 308 -3.93 7.54 5.26
C SER A 308 -2.73 7.89 6.16
N GLU A 309 -2.43 9.18 6.28
CA GLU A 309 -1.38 9.65 7.19
C GLU A 309 -1.71 9.32 8.65
N GLU A 310 -0.68 9.02 9.42
CA GLU A 310 -0.80 8.72 10.85
C GLU A 310 -1.01 9.99 11.68
N SER A 311 -1.75 9.87 12.80
CA SER A 311 -2.18 11.00 13.63
C SER A 311 -1.01 11.88 14.11
N TYR A 312 0.18 11.32 14.36
CA TYR A 312 1.33 12.12 14.79
C TYR A 312 1.88 13.03 13.69
N LYS A 313 1.82 12.64 12.41
CA LYS A 313 2.30 13.49 11.32
C LYS A 313 1.44 14.73 11.22
N HIS A 314 0.14 14.54 11.35
CA HIS A 314 -0.81 15.64 11.42
C HIS A 314 -0.51 16.56 12.61
N LEU A 315 -0.24 16.01 13.80
CA LEU A 315 0.15 16.80 14.99
C LEU A 315 1.47 17.57 14.78
N LEU A 316 2.50 16.91 14.25
CA LEU A 316 3.80 17.53 13.95
C LEU A 316 3.66 18.62 12.89
N GLN A 317 2.92 18.37 11.82
CA GLN A 317 2.72 19.34 10.74
C GLN A 317 1.91 20.54 11.24
N THR A 318 0.87 20.30 12.04
CA THR A 318 0.08 21.36 12.68
C THR A 318 0.97 22.24 13.56
N LYS A 319 1.85 21.66 14.39
CA LYS A 319 2.76 22.43 15.24
C LYS A 319 3.88 23.12 14.46
N LEU A 320 4.51 22.44 13.50
CA LEU A 320 5.53 23.04 12.64
C LEU A 320 4.96 24.24 11.88
N ASN A 321 3.71 24.14 11.43
CA ASN A 321 2.99 25.24 10.82
C ASN A 321 2.72 26.35 11.84
N LEU A 322 2.24 26.03 13.05
CA LEU A 322 2.06 27.02 14.13
C LEU A 322 3.36 27.75 14.49
N ASP A 323 4.48 27.04 14.61
CA ASP A 323 5.78 27.61 14.98
C ASP A 323 6.40 28.44 13.83
N ASN A 324 6.23 28.00 12.57
CA ASN A 324 6.63 28.76 11.40
C ASN A 324 5.78 30.03 11.23
N THR A 325 4.47 29.91 11.37
CA THR A 325 3.53 31.06 11.33
C THR A 325 3.84 32.03 12.46
N ARG A 326 4.10 31.54 13.68
CA ARG A 326 4.54 32.40 14.81
C ARG A 326 5.87 33.09 14.52
N SER A 327 6.86 32.38 14.00
CA SER A 327 8.18 32.95 13.68
C SER A 327 8.11 34.00 12.57
N ILE A 328 7.29 33.76 11.54
CA ILE A 328 7.02 34.72 10.46
C ILE A 328 6.26 35.93 11.00
N ASN A 329 5.23 35.72 11.81
CA ASN A 329 4.47 36.81 12.44
C ASN A 329 5.35 37.65 13.36
N MET A 330 6.25 37.03 14.14
CA MET A 330 7.23 37.76 14.95
C MET A 330 8.23 38.52 14.08
N ALA A 331 8.68 37.95 12.95
CA ALA A 331 9.55 38.64 12.00
C ALA A 331 8.85 39.84 11.34
N ILE A 332 7.58 39.69 10.95
CA ILE A 332 6.73 40.76 10.42
C ILE A 332 6.54 41.85 11.48
N GLN A 333 6.19 41.49 12.72
CA GLN A 333 6.02 42.44 13.82
C GLN A 333 7.31 43.20 14.14
N LYS A 334 8.44 42.49 14.25
CA LYS A 334 9.75 43.09 14.50
C LYS A 334 10.17 44.02 13.37
N HIS A 335 9.88 43.66 12.12
CA HIS A 335 10.18 44.51 10.97
C HIS A 335 9.25 45.73 10.87
N ASN A 336 7.98 45.60 11.26
CA ASN A 336 7.03 46.72 11.30
C ASN A 336 7.31 47.71 12.44
N GLN A 337 7.95 47.25 13.52
CA GLN A 337 8.37 48.11 14.64
C GLN A 337 9.62 48.93 14.34
N VAL A 338 10.43 48.55 13.36
CA VAL A 338 11.58 49.36 12.90
C VAL A 338 11.07 50.43 11.95
N GLN A 339 10.90 51.66 12.45
CA GLN A 339 10.66 52.81 11.58
C GLN A 339 11.92 53.11 10.76
N PRO A 340 11.87 53.10 9.42
CA PRO A 340 13.00 53.50 8.61
C PRO A 340 13.24 55.01 8.77
N GLN A 341 14.29 55.39 9.51
CA GLN A 341 14.77 56.76 9.52
C GLN A 341 15.79 56.95 8.39
N GLY A 342 15.41 57.75 7.38
CA GLY A 342 16.29 58.19 6.30
C GLY A 342 16.10 57.46 4.95
N PHE A 343 15.96 58.28 3.90
CA PHE A 343 15.97 58.05 2.44
C PHE A 343 15.75 56.64 1.83
N ASP A 344 14.79 56.57 0.88
CA ASP A 344 14.49 55.52 -0.14
C ASP A 344 14.45 54.05 0.31
N THR A 345 14.41 53.80 1.62
CA THR A 345 14.29 52.47 2.22
C THR A 345 12.85 51.97 2.31
N THR A 346 11.85 52.83 2.12
CA THR A 346 10.42 52.47 2.13
C THR A 346 10.05 51.46 1.03
N LYS A 347 10.57 51.62 -0.20
CA LYS A 347 10.36 50.63 -1.27
C LYS A 347 11.00 49.27 -0.96
N ILE A 348 12.18 49.27 -0.34
CA ILE A 348 12.88 48.03 0.06
C ILE A 348 12.12 47.35 1.20
N HIS A 349 11.60 48.14 2.15
CA HIS A 349 10.76 47.68 3.26
C HIS A 349 9.46 47.05 2.75
N ASP A 350 8.77 47.71 1.81
CA ASP A 350 7.55 47.18 1.18
C ASP A 350 7.82 45.90 0.38
N LEU A 351 8.91 45.85 -0.39
CA LEU A 351 9.31 44.66 -1.15
C LEU A 351 9.70 43.49 -0.24
N TYR A 352 10.37 43.76 0.88
CA TYR A 352 10.74 42.72 1.84
C TYR A 352 9.53 42.22 2.64
N THR A 353 8.62 43.11 3.04
CA THR A 353 7.35 42.73 3.68
C THR A 353 6.49 41.91 2.73
N LYS A 354 6.37 42.33 1.46
CA LYS A 354 5.71 41.56 0.41
C LYS A 354 6.39 40.20 0.19
N PHE A 355 7.72 40.14 0.20
CA PHE A 355 8.46 38.88 0.14
C PHE A 355 8.19 37.98 1.36
N LEU A 356 8.07 38.53 2.58
CA LEU A 356 7.73 37.75 3.78
C LEU A 356 6.30 37.20 3.71
N ILE A 357 5.35 37.99 3.21
CA ILE A 357 3.96 37.56 2.95
C ILE A 357 3.94 36.49 1.87
N GLU A 358 4.58 36.72 0.72
CA GLU A 358 4.69 35.72 -0.35
C GLU A 358 5.41 34.45 0.11
N LYS A 359 6.40 34.56 1.00
CA LYS A 359 7.09 33.40 1.60
C LYS A 359 6.19 32.66 2.59
N SER A 360 5.34 33.36 3.33
CA SER A 360 4.28 32.76 4.17
C SER A 360 3.25 32.01 3.31
N ASP A 361 2.82 32.63 2.20
CA ASP A 361 1.89 32.04 1.23
C ASP A 361 2.52 30.87 0.46
N GLN A 362 3.83 30.93 0.20
CA GLN A 362 4.58 29.81 -0.39
C GLN A 362 4.83 28.68 0.61
N LEU A 363 4.87 28.96 1.92
CA LEU A 363 5.00 27.93 2.96
C LEU A 363 3.68 27.17 3.14
N THR A 364 2.54 27.85 3.06
CA THR A 364 1.22 27.22 2.95
C THR A 364 1.00 26.51 1.61
N GLN A 365 1.77 26.83 0.56
CA GLN A 365 1.81 26.03 -0.68
C GLN A 365 2.84 24.90 -0.68
N ARG A 366 3.86 24.95 0.20
CA ARG A 366 4.81 23.83 0.45
C ARG A 366 4.21 22.70 1.30
N ASP A 367 2.93 22.80 1.64
CA ASP A 367 2.09 21.79 2.28
C ASP A 367 1.86 20.53 1.40
N GLU A 368 2.51 20.42 0.25
CA GLU A 368 2.50 19.18 -0.55
C GLU A 368 3.14 18.03 0.24
N ASP A 369 2.28 17.09 0.66
CA ASP A 369 2.61 15.77 1.19
C ASP A 369 3.92 15.24 0.57
N PRO A 370 4.94 14.87 1.37
CA PRO A 370 6.20 14.31 0.89
C PRO A 370 6.04 13.16 -0.12
N LEU A 371 4.96 12.39 0.00
CA LEU A 371 4.56 11.35 -0.96
C LEU A 371 4.17 11.96 -2.31
N THR A 372 3.32 13.00 -2.30
CA THR A 372 2.92 13.72 -3.52
C THR A 372 4.15 14.26 -4.25
N ARG A 373 5.04 14.94 -3.54
CA ARG A 373 6.29 15.46 -4.12
C ARG A 373 7.22 14.35 -4.63
N PHE A 374 7.25 13.19 -3.97
CA PHE A 374 8.02 12.04 -4.44
C PHE A 374 7.42 11.47 -5.73
N VAL A 375 6.11 11.28 -5.77
CA VAL A 375 5.37 10.76 -6.94
C VAL A 375 5.52 11.72 -8.12
N GLU A 376 5.41 13.03 -7.90
CA GLU A 376 5.66 14.02 -8.95
C GLU A 376 7.06 13.88 -9.55
N LYS A 377 8.10 13.74 -8.72
CA LYS A 377 9.48 13.51 -9.19
C LYS A 377 9.66 12.18 -9.92
N LEU A 378 8.78 11.22 -9.65
CA LEU A 378 8.80 9.89 -10.24
C LEU A 378 8.17 9.91 -11.64
N ILE A 379 7.06 10.63 -11.84
CA ILE A 379 6.33 10.67 -13.12
C ILE A 379 6.71 11.83 -14.05
N ARG A 380 7.35 12.89 -13.51
CA ARG A 380 7.71 14.09 -14.28
C ARG A 380 8.66 13.79 -15.42
N PHE A 381 8.36 14.33 -16.60
CA PHE A 381 9.25 14.27 -17.75
C PHE A 381 10.58 15.00 -17.47
N ASN A 382 11.66 14.47 -18.05
CA ASN A 382 12.98 15.11 -17.97
C ASN A 382 12.98 16.44 -18.75
N ASP A 383 13.96 17.31 -18.48
CA ASP A 383 14.04 18.63 -19.14
C ASP A 383 14.12 18.54 -20.68
N THR A 384 14.69 17.46 -21.21
CA THR A 384 14.74 17.17 -22.66
C THR A 384 13.38 16.84 -23.26
N GLN A 385 12.38 16.51 -22.44
CA GLN A 385 11.02 16.13 -22.81
C GLN A 385 10.02 17.26 -22.53
N ARG A 386 10.48 18.48 -22.20
CA ARG A 386 9.66 19.63 -21.81
C ARG A 386 8.60 20.03 -22.85
N VAL A 387 8.81 19.71 -24.13
CA VAL A 387 7.82 19.92 -25.21
C VAL A 387 6.54 19.09 -25.00
N LEU A 388 6.62 17.98 -24.27
CA LEU A 388 5.49 17.12 -23.92
C LEU A 388 4.82 17.52 -22.60
N LYS A 389 5.33 18.54 -21.90
CA LYS A 389 4.84 18.94 -20.56
C LYS A 389 3.39 19.40 -20.58
N GLU A 390 2.97 20.14 -21.60
CA GLU A 390 1.56 20.55 -21.76
C GLU A 390 0.60 19.36 -21.96
N ARG A 391 1.15 18.18 -22.25
CA ARG A 391 0.40 16.93 -22.46
C ARG A 391 0.49 16.00 -21.26
N GLU A 392 1.18 16.38 -20.18
CA GLU A 392 1.20 15.61 -18.93
C GLU A 392 -0.22 15.53 -18.37
N ARG A 393 -0.62 14.33 -17.96
CA ARG A 393 -1.85 14.17 -17.19
C ARG A 393 -1.64 14.86 -15.84
N LYS A 394 -2.57 15.72 -15.45
CA LYS A 394 -2.57 16.32 -14.12
C LYS A 394 -2.59 15.20 -13.07
N LEU A 395 -1.72 15.33 -12.08
CA LEU A 395 -1.72 14.51 -10.88
C LEU A 395 -2.72 15.13 -9.90
N ILE A 396 -3.66 14.33 -9.42
CA ILE A 396 -4.66 14.77 -8.44
C ILE A 396 -4.43 13.92 -7.21
N SER A 397 -4.07 14.58 -6.10
CA SER A 397 -4.03 13.97 -4.79
C SER A 397 -5.41 14.06 -4.17
N ALA A 398 -5.97 12.92 -3.78
CA ALA A 398 -7.17 12.82 -3.00
C ALA A 398 -6.84 12.11 -1.69
N SER A 399 -7.22 12.73 -0.58
CA SER A 399 -7.23 12.10 0.72
C SER A 399 -8.66 11.78 1.12
N SER A 400 -8.86 10.65 1.77
CA SER A 400 -10.01 10.49 2.65
C SER A 400 -9.58 10.80 4.07
N SER A 401 -10.37 11.64 4.74
CA SER A 401 -10.22 11.97 6.15
C SER A 401 -10.63 10.82 7.07
N ILE A 402 -10.61 9.58 6.57
CA ILE A 402 -10.88 8.40 7.39
C ILE A 402 -9.63 8.10 8.21
N SER A 403 -9.34 8.99 9.17
CA SER A 403 -8.51 8.63 10.31
C SER A 403 -9.26 7.56 11.10
N LEU A 404 -8.53 6.69 11.81
CA LEU A 404 -9.14 5.81 12.82
C LEU A 404 -10.06 6.62 13.75
N ASP A 405 -9.69 7.89 13.99
CA ASP A 405 -10.47 8.85 14.77
C ASP A 405 -11.87 9.00 14.17
N SER A 406 -12.06 9.25 12.87
CA SER A 406 -13.41 9.38 12.27
C SER A 406 -14.30 8.12 12.36
N GLN A 407 -13.72 6.92 12.43
CA GLN A 407 -14.48 5.67 12.60
C GLN A 407 -14.84 5.41 14.08
N LEU A 408 -14.09 6.02 15.01
CA LEU A 408 -14.26 5.89 16.45
C LEU A 408 -14.97 7.12 17.08
N SER A 409 -14.91 8.29 16.45
CA SER A 409 -15.42 9.58 16.92
C SER A 409 -16.74 9.91 16.21
N THR A 410 -17.83 9.38 16.74
CA THR A 410 -19.16 10.01 16.59
C THR A 410 -19.47 10.93 17.77
N THR A 411 -18.45 11.34 18.53
CA THR A 411 -18.58 12.18 19.73
C THR A 411 -18.09 13.60 19.49
N ASP A 412 -18.52 14.26 18.40
CA ASP A 412 -18.47 15.72 18.36
C ASP A 412 -19.67 16.28 19.14
N SER A 413 -19.37 16.62 20.38
CA SER A 413 -20.25 17.32 21.31
C SER A 413 -20.29 18.82 20.98
N SER A 414 -20.95 19.20 19.88
CA SER A 414 -21.62 20.50 19.81
C SER A 414 -22.61 20.57 18.65
N ASN A 415 -23.88 20.73 19.03
CA ASN A 415 -25.00 21.19 18.19
C ASN A 415 -25.39 20.33 16.98
N PHE A 416 -26.15 19.25 17.21
CA PHE A 416 -27.38 19.01 16.45
C PHE A 416 -28.31 18.09 17.26
N SER A 417 -29.46 18.63 17.67
CA SER A 417 -30.49 17.89 18.38
C SER A 417 -31.26 16.99 17.41
N SER A 418 -30.85 15.74 17.29
CA SER A 418 -31.75 14.65 16.92
C SER A 418 -31.22 13.38 17.55
N LYS A 419 -32.06 12.73 18.36
CA LYS A 419 -31.79 11.49 19.11
C LYS A 419 -30.94 10.52 18.28
N PRO A 420 -29.74 10.10 18.75
CA PRO A 420 -28.98 9.07 18.08
C PRO A 420 -29.65 7.72 18.34
N SER A 421 -30.05 7.03 17.27
CA SER A 421 -30.36 5.61 17.33
C SER A 421 -29.06 4.84 17.57
N SER A 422 -28.89 4.31 18.78
CA SER A 422 -28.03 3.16 19.20
C SER A 422 -26.93 2.67 18.23
N ASN A 423 -26.03 3.53 17.77
CA ASN A 423 -24.76 3.11 17.18
C ASN A 423 -23.74 3.11 18.31
N GLU A 424 -23.62 1.98 19.03
CA GLU A 424 -22.49 1.75 19.91
C GLU A 424 -21.20 1.93 19.11
N VAL A 425 -20.33 2.83 19.58
CA VAL A 425 -18.99 2.98 19.01
C VAL A 425 -18.29 1.62 19.18
N LEU A 426 -18.00 0.95 18.07
CA LEU A 426 -17.29 -0.34 18.05
C LEU A 426 -15.83 -0.13 18.46
N MET A 427 -15.59 -0.01 19.77
CA MET A 427 -14.23 0.05 20.33
C MET A 427 -13.60 -1.34 20.33
N ILE A 428 -12.35 -1.44 19.86
CA ILE A 428 -11.55 -2.67 19.94
C ILE A 428 -11.03 -2.81 21.37
N ASN A 429 -11.20 -3.98 21.98
CA ASN A 429 -10.52 -4.33 23.22
C ASN A 429 -9.06 -4.66 22.93
N ALA A 430 -8.12 -3.97 23.58
CA ALA A 430 -6.69 -4.22 23.43
C ALA A 430 -6.08 -4.73 24.73
N TYR A 431 -5.24 -5.75 24.60
CA TYR A 431 -4.48 -6.35 25.69
C TYR A 431 -2.99 -6.27 25.35
N PHE A 432 -2.15 -6.05 26.36
CA PHE A 432 -0.72 -5.81 26.20
C PHE A 432 0.12 -6.80 27.03
N PRO A 433 -0.04 -8.12 26.81
CA PRO A 433 0.67 -9.09 27.61
C PRO A 433 2.17 -9.07 27.30
N ILE A 434 2.96 -9.10 28.35
CA ILE A 434 4.41 -9.27 28.31
C ILE A 434 4.76 -10.63 28.88
N GLY A 435 5.56 -11.36 28.13
CA GLY A 435 6.05 -12.65 28.59
C GLY A 435 7.47 -12.54 29.12
N LEU A 436 7.69 -13.01 30.34
CA LEU A 436 8.94 -12.96 31.09
C LEU A 436 9.42 -14.39 31.32
N THR A 437 10.73 -14.62 31.22
CA THR A 437 11.29 -15.93 31.58
C THR A 437 11.93 -15.86 32.97
N GLY A 438 11.41 -16.62 33.93
CA GLY A 438 11.90 -16.68 35.30
C GLY A 438 13.26 -17.38 35.44
N GLU A 439 13.81 -17.38 36.65
CA GLU A 439 15.13 -17.98 36.95
C GLU A 439 15.21 -19.49 36.66
N LYS A 440 14.06 -20.17 36.71
CA LYS A 440 13.89 -21.60 36.39
C LYS A 440 13.57 -21.87 34.91
N LEU A 441 13.67 -20.88 34.02
CA LEU A 441 13.21 -20.93 32.62
C LEU A 441 11.69 -21.15 32.45
N GLU A 442 10.93 -20.92 33.52
CA GLU A 442 9.47 -20.91 33.49
C GLU A 442 8.98 -19.63 32.83
N LEU A 443 7.99 -19.77 31.96
CA LEU A 443 7.34 -18.64 31.29
C LEU A 443 6.30 -18.05 32.24
N VAL A 444 6.47 -16.77 32.59
CA VAL A 444 5.50 -15.97 33.35
C VAL A 444 4.89 -14.95 32.39
N LEU A 445 3.57 -14.83 32.37
CA LEU A 445 2.86 -13.81 31.59
C LEU A 445 2.32 -12.78 32.57
N LYS A 446 2.51 -11.51 32.24
CA LYS A 446 1.98 -10.34 32.95
C LYS A 446 1.39 -9.37 31.93
N ASP A 447 0.66 -8.36 32.36
CA ASP A 447 0.22 -7.29 31.47
C ASP A 447 1.06 -6.03 31.63
N LEU A 448 1.19 -5.28 30.53
CA LEU A 448 1.70 -3.92 30.54
C LEU A 448 0.52 -2.97 30.77
N ASN A 449 0.57 -2.18 31.84
CA ASN A 449 -0.36 -1.08 32.04
C ASN A 449 0.06 0.10 31.17
N VAL A 450 -0.58 0.22 30.01
CA VAL A 450 -0.33 1.28 29.02
C VAL A 450 -1.15 2.55 29.28
N SER A 451 -2.20 2.46 30.09
CA SER A 451 -3.04 3.61 30.44
C SER A 451 -2.43 4.46 31.55
N GLU A 452 -1.71 3.82 32.46
CA GLU A 452 -1.04 4.50 33.56
C GLU A 452 0.13 5.35 33.04
N ASN A 453 0.22 6.59 33.53
CA ASN A 453 1.23 7.56 33.12
C ASN A 453 1.25 7.91 31.62
N PHE A 454 0.14 7.68 30.90
CA PHE A 454 0.05 8.07 29.50
C PHE A 454 0.15 9.60 29.35
N PRO A 455 1.11 10.14 28.55
CA PRO A 455 1.32 11.59 28.46
C PRO A 455 0.13 12.33 27.83
N SER A 456 -0.06 13.58 28.25
CA SER A 456 -0.99 14.52 27.61
C SER A 456 -0.56 14.86 26.17
N ASP A 457 -1.48 15.31 25.32
CA ASP A 457 -1.16 15.66 23.92
C ASP A 457 -0.03 16.70 23.81
N SER A 458 0.00 17.67 24.72
CA SER A 458 1.08 18.66 24.79
C SER A 458 2.44 18.03 25.11
N GLU A 459 2.47 17.05 26.01
CA GLU A 459 3.71 16.35 26.40
C GLU A 459 4.22 15.44 25.29
N ILE A 460 3.32 14.71 24.62
CA ILE A 460 3.66 13.89 23.45
C ILE A 460 4.36 14.76 22.40
N VAL A 461 3.74 15.90 22.07
CA VAL A 461 4.26 16.80 21.03
C VAL A 461 5.60 17.44 21.45
N ASN A 462 5.79 17.73 22.74
CA ASN A 462 7.08 18.22 23.26
C ASN A 462 8.17 17.15 23.20
N LEU A 463 7.86 15.90 23.58
CA LEU A 463 8.78 14.79 23.49
C LEU A 463 9.19 14.49 22.04
N MET A 464 8.23 14.55 21.11
CA MET A 464 8.50 14.41 19.68
C MET A 464 9.46 15.48 19.19
N ASN A 465 9.22 16.75 19.53
CA ASN A 465 10.11 17.85 19.17
C ASN A 465 11.52 17.61 19.73
N HIS A 466 11.62 17.19 20.99
CA HIS A 466 12.89 16.86 21.60
C HIS A 466 13.62 15.73 20.86
N HIS A 467 12.92 14.67 20.45
CA HIS A 467 13.49 13.62 19.61
C HIS A 467 13.95 14.14 18.24
N VAL A 468 13.19 15.03 17.61
CA VAL A 468 13.59 15.67 16.35
C VAL A 468 14.86 16.52 16.54
N GLU A 469 14.97 17.28 17.63
CA GLU A 469 16.17 18.04 17.97
C GLU A 469 17.39 17.14 18.19
N LEU A 470 17.26 16.09 19.01
CA LEU A 470 18.31 15.10 19.24
C LEU A 470 18.77 14.41 17.94
N SER A 471 17.86 14.29 16.96
CA SER A 471 18.16 13.74 15.64
C SER A 471 18.93 14.71 14.71
N ARG A 472 19.30 15.90 15.20
CA ARG A 472 19.83 17.04 14.44
C ARG A 472 18.88 17.51 13.34
N HIS A 473 17.59 17.59 13.66
CA HIS A 473 16.50 17.89 12.72
C HIS A 473 16.43 16.94 11.52
N ASN A 474 16.95 15.72 11.66
CA ASN A 474 16.82 14.67 10.66
C ASN A 474 16.15 13.46 11.30
N VAL A 475 14.83 13.52 11.32
CA VAL A 475 13.92 12.53 11.89
C VAL A 475 14.30 11.11 11.45
N LYS A 476 14.72 10.93 10.18
CA LYS A 476 15.16 9.63 9.61
C LYS A 476 16.29 8.95 10.38
N ASN A 477 17.04 9.69 11.20
CA ASN A 477 18.11 9.14 12.02
C ASN A 477 17.58 8.34 13.24
N LEU A 478 16.34 8.59 13.68
CA LEU A 478 15.78 8.00 14.90
C LEU A 478 15.45 6.52 14.71
N GLU A 479 14.66 6.14 13.70
CA GLU A 479 14.42 4.71 13.44
C GLU A 479 15.68 4.01 12.94
N LYS A 480 16.49 4.73 12.17
CA LYS A 480 17.74 4.18 11.65
C LYS A 480 18.71 3.82 12.76
N SER A 481 18.75 4.56 13.87
CA SER A 481 19.60 4.21 15.02
C SER A 481 19.08 2.94 15.71
N PHE A 482 17.78 2.85 15.95
CA PHE A 482 17.13 1.65 16.50
C PHE A 482 17.35 0.42 15.59
N LEU A 483 17.12 0.55 14.29
CA LEU A 483 17.29 -0.53 13.31
C LEU A 483 18.74 -0.95 13.16
N LYS A 484 19.70 -0.02 13.23
CA LYS A 484 21.12 -0.34 13.28
C LYS A 484 21.45 -1.14 14.53
N PHE A 485 21.00 -0.68 15.70
CA PHE A 485 21.17 -1.40 16.95
C PHE A 485 20.59 -2.82 16.88
N LYS A 486 19.37 -2.96 16.35
CA LYS A 486 18.70 -4.26 16.13
C LYS A 486 19.48 -5.18 15.19
N THR A 487 19.97 -4.61 14.09
CA THR A 487 20.79 -5.32 13.09
C THR A 487 22.11 -5.82 13.70
N ASP A 488 22.76 -4.99 14.50
CA ASP A 488 24.05 -5.33 15.11
C ASP A 488 23.91 -6.45 16.16
N LEU A 489 22.76 -6.51 16.85
CA LEU A 489 22.42 -7.56 17.82
C LEU A 489 21.92 -8.88 17.20
N GLU A 490 21.35 -8.86 16.01
CA GLU A 490 20.76 -10.07 15.38
C GLU A 490 21.77 -11.00 14.72
N LYS A 491 23.07 -10.68 14.76
CA LYS A 491 24.15 -11.56 14.28
C LYS A 491 24.25 -12.88 15.07
N ASP A 492 23.73 -12.93 16.30
CA ASP A 492 24.04 -14.04 17.23
C ASP A 492 22.85 -14.94 17.65
N MET A 493 21.58 -14.66 17.34
CA MET A 493 20.47 -15.49 17.85
C MET A 493 19.28 -15.62 16.90
N VAL A 494 19.27 -16.68 16.08
CA VAL A 494 18.18 -16.99 15.13
C VAL A 494 17.16 -18.01 15.66
N ASP A 495 17.29 -18.55 16.88
CA ASP A 495 16.27 -19.50 17.40
C ASP A 495 15.37 -18.91 18.49
N ARG A 496 14.48 -17.98 18.10
CA ARG A 496 13.34 -17.56 18.95
C ARG A 496 12.26 -18.62 18.98
N SER A 497 12.64 -19.83 19.40
CA SER A 497 11.80 -21.01 19.56
C SER A 497 10.75 -20.87 20.66
N SER A 498 10.68 -19.71 21.32
CA SER A 498 9.84 -19.42 22.48
C SER A 498 8.41 -19.01 22.12
N ILE A 499 8.12 -18.42 20.94
CA ILE A 499 6.76 -17.95 20.58
C ILE A 499 5.68 -19.02 20.80
N ARG A 500 5.99 -20.28 20.43
CA ARG A 500 5.11 -21.43 20.63
C ARG A 500 4.73 -21.70 22.09
N LYS A 501 5.53 -21.24 23.06
CA LYS A 501 5.28 -21.41 24.50
C LYS A 501 4.25 -20.39 25.01
N TYR A 502 4.14 -19.22 24.37
CA TYR A 502 3.22 -18.16 24.77
C TYR A 502 1.80 -18.39 24.21
N ILE A 503 1.67 -18.93 22.99
CA ILE A 503 0.36 -19.09 22.33
C ILE A 503 -0.65 -19.89 23.17
N PRO A 504 -0.35 -21.11 23.68
CA PRO A 504 -1.31 -21.88 24.46
C PRO A 504 -1.82 -21.20 25.74
N PRO A 505 -0.94 -20.70 26.66
CA PRO A 505 -1.42 -20.06 27.89
C PRO A 505 -2.17 -18.75 27.62
N LEU A 506 -1.81 -17.99 26.59
CA LEU A 506 -2.54 -16.78 26.21
C LEU A 506 -3.96 -17.09 25.73
N ILE A 507 -4.12 -18.04 24.81
CA ILE A 507 -5.45 -18.46 24.31
C ILE A 507 -6.29 -18.99 25.46
N LYS A 508 -5.70 -19.82 26.33
CA LYS A 508 -6.38 -20.38 27.50
C LYS A 508 -6.89 -19.27 28.43
N LYS A 509 -6.01 -18.36 28.87
CA LYS A 509 -6.38 -17.28 29.79
C LYS A 509 -7.42 -16.33 29.18
N PHE A 510 -7.29 -16.03 27.88
CA PHE A 510 -8.29 -15.22 27.18
C PHE A 510 -9.67 -15.85 27.16
N LYS A 511 -9.76 -17.15 26.88
CA LYS A 511 -11.03 -17.88 26.90
C LYS A 511 -11.63 -18.02 28.29
N GLU A 512 -10.79 -18.15 29.32
CA GLU A 512 -11.25 -18.15 30.72
C GLU A 512 -11.92 -16.81 31.09
N LEU A 513 -11.36 -15.69 30.64
CA LEU A 513 -11.90 -14.35 30.89
C LEU A 513 -13.08 -13.99 29.99
N ASN A 514 -13.14 -14.56 28.79
CA ASN A 514 -14.19 -14.30 27.80
C ASN A 514 -14.85 -15.62 27.37
N PRO A 515 -15.56 -16.33 28.27
CA PRO A 515 -16.09 -17.66 28.01
C PRO A 515 -17.18 -17.68 26.92
N THR A 516 -17.80 -16.54 26.63
CA THR A 516 -18.80 -16.38 25.56
C THR A 516 -18.17 -16.13 24.19
N ASN A 517 -16.84 -15.92 24.14
CA ASN A 517 -16.10 -15.65 22.92
C ASN A 517 -15.44 -16.94 22.39
N ASP A 518 -16.18 -17.65 21.54
CA ASP A 518 -15.70 -18.87 20.85
C ASP A 518 -14.91 -18.58 19.57
N SER A 519 -14.62 -17.31 19.28
CA SER A 519 -14.05 -16.91 18.02
C SER A 519 -12.60 -17.36 17.88
N LYS A 520 -12.25 -17.66 16.63
CA LYS A 520 -10.89 -18.11 16.30
C LYS A 520 -9.90 -16.97 16.40
N PHE A 521 -8.65 -17.35 16.55
CA PHE A 521 -7.53 -16.43 16.66
C PHE A 521 -6.77 -16.38 15.34
N LEU A 522 -6.49 -15.16 14.90
CA LEU A 522 -5.49 -14.87 13.90
C LEU A 522 -4.18 -14.51 14.61
N VAL A 523 -3.13 -15.29 14.40
CA VAL A 523 -1.84 -15.11 15.05
C VAL A 523 -0.81 -14.62 14.03
N VAL A 524 -0.37 -13.38 14.19
CA VAL A 524 0.66 -12.74 13.38
C VAL A 524 2.01 -12.87 14.07
N VAL A 525 3.00 -13.44 13.39
CA VAL A 525 4.37 -13.61 13.90
C VAL A 525 5.40 -12.96 12.98
N PRO A 526 6.60 -12.60 13.46
CA PRO A 526 7.64 -12.02 12.63
C PRO A 526 8.06 -12.93 11.46
N ASN A 527 8.55 -12.36 10.37
CA ASN A 527 8.91 -13.11 9.15
C ASN A 527 10.02 -14.15 9.33
N TYR A 528 10.94 -13.94 10.26
CA TYR A 528 12.00 -14.91 10.55
C TYR A 528 11.49 -16.15 11.31
N VAL A 529 10.23 -16.16 11.75
CA VAL A 529 9.65 -17.26 12.52
C VAL A 529 9.14 -18.35 11.58
N ASN A 530 9.59 -19.59 11.80
CA ASN A 530 9.13 -20.74 11.04
C ASN A 530 7.77 -21.24 11.57
N ILE A 531 6.70 -20.88 10.86
CA ILE A 531 5.32 -21.23 11.23
C ILE A 531 5.09 -22.74 11.26
N ARG A 532 5.66 -23.49 10.31
CA ARG A 532 5.49 -24.96 10.25
C ARG A 532 6.01 -25.64 11.52
N LYS A 533 7.14 -25.16 12.06
CA LYS A 533 7.68 -25.63 13.35
C LYS A 533 6.78 -25.28 14.54
N ILE A 534 6.11 -24.12 14.51
CA ILE A 534 5.15 -23.72 15.55
C ILE A 534 3.95 -24.65 15.53
N ILE A 535 3.31 -24.82 14.38
CA ILE A 535 2.09 -25.64 14.23
C ILE A 535 2.33 -27.09 14.64
N LYS A 536 3.41 -27.71 14.17
CA LYS A 536 3.77 -29.10 14.53
C LYS A 536 3.89 -29.29 16.05
N LYS A 537 4.28 -28.26 16.78
CA LYS A 537 4.40 -28.30 18.24
C LYS A 537 3.08 -27.99 18.94
N LEU A 538 2.33 -27.01 18.46
CA LEU A 538 1.02 -26.67 19.02
C LEU A 538 0.02 -27.83 18.90
N SER A 539 0.07 -28.60 17.82
CA SER A 539 -0.78 -29.79 17.64
C SER A 539 -0.51 -30.88 18.69
N GLY A 540 0.67 -30.91 19.31
CA GLY A 540 0.98 -31.81 20.41
C GLY A 540 0.58 -31.28 21.79
N THR A 541 0.51 -29.95 21.97
CA THR A 541 0.31 -29.30 23.28
C THR A 541 -1.14 -28.88 23.53
N CYS A 542 -1.88 -28.47 22.50
CA CYS A 542 -3.24 -27.94 22.63
C CYS A 542 -4.26 -29.00 22.24
N LYS A 543 -4.68 -29.86 23.19
CA LYS A 543 -5.76 -30.82 22.94
C LYS A 543 -7.07 -30.05 22.70
N GLY A 544 -7.69 -30.24 21.52
CA GLY A 544 -8.97 -29.62 21.15
C GLY A 544 -8.85 -28.38 20.24
N GLU A 545 -7.70 -27.71 20.21
CA GLU A 545 -7.47 -26.58 19.31
C GLU A 545 -6.75 -27.02 18.03
N LYS A 546 -7.24 -26.56 16.89
CA LYS A 546 -6.62 -26.83 15.58
C LYS A 546 -5.97 -25.55 15.07
N PHE A 547 -4.71 -25.66 14.61
CA PHE A 547 -3.95 -24.56 14.04
C PHE A 547 -3.60 -24.85 12.60
N ARG A 548 -3.73 -23.84 11.75
CA ARG A 548 -3.38 -23.88 10.33
C ARG A 548 -2.41 -22.76 10.01
N ALA A 549 -1.50 -23.02 9.07
CA ALA A 549 -0.72 -21.99 8.41
C ALA A 549 -1.45 -21.58 7.14
N LEU A 550 -1.26 -20.33 6.72
CA LEU A 550 -1.43 -20.04 5.31
C LEU A 550 -0.44 -20.92 4.56
N SER A 551 -0.94 -21.86 3.75
CA SER A 551 -0.06 -22.74 2.99
C SER A 551 0.71 -21.91 1.97
N ASP A 552 2.04 -21.94 2.01
CA ASP A 552 2.84 -21.77 0.79
C ASP A 552 2.34 -22.89 -0.13
N THR A 553 1.46 -22.57 -1.08
CA THR A 553 0.76 -23.56 -1.89
C THR A 553 1.76 -24.52 -2.55
N LYS A 554 1.75 -25.77 -2.07
CA LYS A 554 2.32 -26.99 -2.66
C LYS A 554 3.76 -26.89 -3.18
N VAL A 555 4.73 -26.90 -2.27
CA VAL A 555 6.11 -27.29 -2.59
C VAL A 555 6.32 -28.76 -2.16
N ASN A 556 6.57 -29.61 -3.16
CA ASN A 556 7.00 -31.02 -3.11
C ASN A 556 5.92 -32.11 -3.01
N GLN A 557 5.38 -32.51 -4.16
CA GLN A 557 5.41 -33.92 -4.62
C GLN A 557 5.00 -33.99 -6.09
N GLY A 558 5.92 -34.45 -6.93
CA GLY A 558 5.67 -34.78 -8.33
C GLY A 558 5.53 -36.29 -8.52
N ILE A 559 4.70 -36.63 -9.51
CA ILE A 559 4.71 -37.82 -10.38
C ILE A 559 4.05 -39.11 -9.84
N ALA A 560 2.93 -39.44 -10.50
CA ALA A 560 2.25 -40.75 -10.70
C ALA A 560 1.67 -41.46 -9.45
N THR A 561 0.40 -41.88 -9.40
CA THR A 561 -0.38 -42.66 -10.37
C THR A 561 -1.90 -42.41 -10.28
N GLN A 562 -2.59 -42.81 -11.34
CA GLN A 562 -4.02 -42.72 -11.62
C GLN A 562 -4.96 -43.23 -10.51
N GLY A 563 -6.14 -42.61 -10.42
CA GLY A 563 -7.29 -43.13 -9.66
C GLY A 563 -8.37 -42.07 -9.50
N GLU A 564 -9.41 -42.17 -10.31
CA GLU A 564 -10.63 -41.34 -10.32
C GLU A 564 -11.29 -41.27 -8.94
N THR A 565 -11.74 -40.08 -8.52
CA THR A 565 -13.18 -39.77 -8.30
C THR A 565 -13.36 -38.33 -7.79
N ASP A 566 -14.45 -37.75 -8.25
CA ASP A 566 -14.90 -36.37 -8.12
C ASP A 566 -14.83 -35.76 -6.71
N GLN A 567 -14.19 -34.60 -6.61
CA GLN A 567 -14.68 -33.42 -5.89
C GLN A 567 -13.79 -32.21 -6.23
N THR A 568 -14.32 -31.29 -7.01
CA THR A 568 -13.76 -29.99 -7.34
C THR A 568 -13.80 -29.06 -6.12
N GLU A 569 -12.83 -29.21 -5.22
CA GLU A 569 -12.55 -28.17 -4.21
C GLU A 569 -11.73 -27.05 -4.85
N THR A 570 -12.40 -25.96 -5.19
CA THR A 570 -11.79 -24.65 -5.49
C THR A 570 -11.07 -24.11 -4.26
N SER A 571 -9.79 -24.49 -4.12
CA SER A 571 -8.90 -24.05 -3.05
C SER A 571 -8.22 -22.73 -3.40
N HIS A 572 -8.93 -21.61 -3.38
CA HIS A 572 -8.32 -20.29 -3.60
C HIS A 572 -8.84 -19.25 -2.61
N THR A 573 -7.97 -18.91 -1.63
CA THR A 573 -7.92 -17.66 -0.85
C THR A 573 -9.17 -17.05 -0.21
N GLU A 574 -10.32 -17.72 -0.18
CA GLU A 574 -11.18 -17.59 0.98
C GLU A 574 -10.44 -18.25 2.13
N ILE A 575 -9.93 -17.45 3.07
CA ILE A 575 -9.84 -17.95 4.45
C ILE A 575 -11.29 -18.16 4.82
N ALA A 576 -11.81 -19.35 4.50
CA ALA A 576 -13.22 -19.65 4.59
C ALA A 576 -13.71 -19.14 5.94
N ALA A 577 -14.71 -18.25 5.90
CA ALA A 577 -15.43 -17.74 7.06
C ALA A 577 -16.17 -18.84 7.85
N GLY A 578 -15.77 -20.11 7.69
CA GLY A 578 -16.22 -21.31 8.40
C GLY A 578 -15.09 -22.27 8.78
N SER A 579 -13.81 -21.88 8.69
CA SER A 579 -12.73 -22.77 9.17
C SER A 579 -12.74 -22.84 10.71
N SER A 580 -12.87 -24.04 11.27
CA SER A 580 -12.93 -24.24 12.73
C SER A 580 -11.57 -24.05 13.44
N GLN A 581 -10.57 -23.49 12.76
CA GLN A 581 -9.15 -23.53 13.14
C GLN A 581 -8.60 -22.12 13.37
N HIS A 582 -7.60 -21.99 14.24
CA HIS A 582 -6.78 -20.78 14.36
C HIS A 582 -5.84 -20.67 13.17
N LEU A 583 -5.59 -19.45 12.70
CA LEU A 583 -4.67 -19.17 11.60
C LEU A 583 -3.40 -18.54 12.13
N ILE A 584 -2.24 -19.09 11.76
CA ILE A 584 -0.92 -18.50 12.04
C ILE A 584 -0.29 -18.05 10.73
N LEU A 585 0.16 -16.79 10.67
CA LEU A 585 0.76 -16.20 9.49
C LEU A 585 1.95 -15.29 9.85
N ASN A 586 2.84 -15.09 8.88
CA ASN A 586 3.98 -14.20 9.03
C ASN A 586 3.51 -12.75 8.78
N ALA A 587 4.16 -11.76 9.39
CA ALA A 587 3.78 -10.35 9.25
C ALA A 587 3.67 -9.90 7.78
N SER A 588 4.56 -10.37 6.88
CA SER A 588 4.43 -10.07 5.46
C SER A 588 3.17 -10.64 4.80
N GLN A 589 2.74 -11.81 5.23
CA GLN A 589 1.54 -12.47 4.71
C GLN A 589 0.28 -11.72 5.15
N SER A 590 0.32 -10.96 6.24
CA SER A 590 -0.85 -10.18 6.70
C SER A 590 -1.31 -9.15 5.66
N ILE A 591 -0.39 -8.66 4.82
CA ILE A 591 -0.69 -7.71 3.75
C ILE A 591 -1.35 -8.45 2.58
N GLY A 592 -2.54 -8.00 2.19
CA GLY A 592 -3.35 -8.63 1.14
C GLY A 592 -4.40 -9.60 1.69
N ILE A 593 -4.23 -10.08 2.92
CA ILE A 593 -5.19 -10.98 3.57
C ILE A 593 -6.36 -10.20 4.20
N ASP A 594 -7.55 -10.78 4.13
CA ASP A 594 -8.73 -10.31 4.85
C ASP A 594 -8.83 -10.95 6.24
N PHE A 595 -9.24 -10.19 7.25
CA PHE A 595 -9.43 -10.65 8.63
C PHE A 595 -10.87 -11.13 8.87
N SER A 596 -11.69 -11.20 7.81
CA SER A 596 -13.03 -11.78 7.86
C SER A 596 -13.02 -13.16 8.52
N GLY A 597 -13.97 -13.36 9.44
CA GLY A 597 -14.05 -14.58 10.25
C GLY A 597 -13.22 -14.61 11.54
N TYR A 598 -12.37 -13.61 11.79
CA TYR A 598 -11.59 -13.49 13.04
C TYR A 598 -11.95 -12.21 13.79
N SER A 599 -12.44 -12.35 15.02
CA SER A 599 -12.63 -11.22 15.94
C SER A 599 -11.49 -11.10 16.95
N ASN A 600 -10.62 -12.11 17.07
CA ASN A 600 -9.49 -12.12 17.99
C ASN A 600 -8.17 -12.17 17.19
N VAL A 601 -7.32 -11.16 17.36
CA VAL A 601 -6.02 -11.06 16.67
C VAL A 601 -4.89 -11.00 17.69
N ILE A 602 -3.86 -11.84 17.53
CA ILE A 602 -2.65 -11.84 18.36
C ILE A 602 -1.48 -11.41 17.49
N ILE A 603 -0.75 -10.37 17.90
CA ILE A 603 0.44 -9.89 17.21
C ILE A 603 1.65 -10.11 18.12
N PHE A 604 2.57 -10.95 17.69
CA PHE A 604 3.77 -11.28 18.45
C PHE A 604 4.95 -10.41 18.09
N GLY A 605 5.52 -9.76 19.11
CA GLY A 605 6.79 -9.06 19.05
C GLY A 605 6.73 -7.73 18.30
N LEU A 606 7.59 -6.80 18.74
CA LEU A 606 7.77 -5.50 18.10
C LEU A 606 8.15 -5.61 16.62
N ASP A 607 8.88 -6.67 16.25
CA ASP A 607 9.34 -6.91 14.88
C ASP A 607 8.16 -7.11 13.89
N SER A 608 6.96 -7.48 14.36
CA SER A 608 5.74 -7.59 13.54
C SER A 608 5.00 -6.26 13.35
N LEU A 609 5.38 -5.23 14.11
CA LEU A 609 4.80 -3.89 14.05
C LEU A 609 5.64 -2.94 13.19
N ILE A 610 6.96 -3.13 13.15
CA ILE A 610 7.88 -2.26 12.41
C ILE A 610 7.96 -2.73 10.94
N PRO A 611 7.54 -1.94 9.94
CA PRO A 611 7.51 -2.37 8.53
C PRO A 611 8.86 -2.93 8.06
N GLN A 612 9.95 -2.23 8.38
CA GLN A 612 11.30 -2.64 8.00
C GLN A 612 11.69 -4.03 8.55
N LEU A 613 11.15 -4.47 9.68
CA LEU A 613 11.44 -5.79 10.25
C LEU A 613 10.37 -6.82 9.83
N ALA A 614 9.12 -6.37 9.73
CA ALA A 614 7.96 -7.18 9.40
C ALA A 614 8.03 -7.80 8.00
N PHE A 615 8.69 -7.15 7.03
CA PHE A 615 8.76 -7.61 5.65
C PHE A 615 10.10 -8.26 5.26
N VAL A 616 11.01 -8.49 6.20
CA VAL A 616 12.34 -9.05 5.92
C VAL A 616 12.35 -10.56 6.20
N SER A 617 12.56 -11.37 5.15
CA SER A 617 12.50 -12.84 5.19
C SER A 617 13.69 -13.50 5.91
N LYS A 618 14.86 -12.85 5.91
CA LYS A 618 16.06 -13.29 6.66
C LYS A 618 16.72 -12.07 7.29
N PRO A 619 17.19 -12.14 8.55
CA PRO A 619 18.02 -11.10 9.17
C PRO A 619 19.44 -11.04 8.56
N SER A 620 19.59 -11.21 7.24
CA SER A 620 20.82 -10.91 6.50
C SER A 620 21.05 -9.41 6.30
N LEU A 621 20.57 -8.58 7.25
CA LEU A 621 21.07 -7.24 7.48
C LEU A 621 22.56 -7.26 7.88
N SER A 622 23.09 -8.44 8.23
CA SER A 622 24.49 -8.72 8.58
C SER A 622 25.55 -8.25 7.57
N SER A 623 25.19 -8.02 6.30
CA SER A 623 26.16 -7.57 5.27
C SER A 623 26.29 -6.05 5.12
N SER A 624 25.59 -5.22 5.90
CA SER A 624 26.05 -3.89 6.34
C SER A 624 24.97 -3.10 7.07
N ALA A 625 25.25 -2.69 8.31
CA ALA A 625 24.51 -1.65 9.04
C ALA A 625 24.39 -0.30 8.25
N ASN A 626 25.13 -0.16 7.14
CA ASN A 626 25.01 0.92 6.17
C ASN A 626 23.83 0.78 5.19
N LYS A 627 23.12 -0.36 5.15
CA LYS A 627 21.99 -0.65 4.23
C LYS A 627 20.63 -0.15 4.70
N VAL A 628 20.48 0.33 5.94
CA VAL A 628 19.27 1.02 6.41
C VAL A 628 19.21 2.44 5.81
N SER A 629 19.17 2.52 4.49
CA SER A 629 19.08 3.75 3.70
C SER A 629 17.65 3.99 3.28
N GLY A 630 17.27 5.23 2.97
CA GLY A 630 15.99 5.55 2.32
C GLY A 630 14.69 5.32 3.09
N ILE A 631 14.71 5.01 4.40
CA ILE A 631 13.51 5.11 5.25
C ILE A 631 13.00 6.55 5.19
N VAL A 632 11.77 6.72 4.70
CA VAL A 632 11.16 8.05 4.56
C VAL A 632 10.59 8.53 5.88
N ASP A 633 10.10 7.61 6.71
CA ASP A 633 9.36 7.93 7.91
C ASP A 633 9.70 6.99 9.08
N PRO A 634 10.33 7.51 10.14
CA PRO A 634 10.93 6.74 11.22
C PRO A 634 9.98 6.35 12.37
N PHE A 635 8.73 6.79 12.36
CA PHE A 635 7.79 6.53 13.47
C PHE A 635 6.58 5.71 13.04
N ASP A 636 6.53 5.33 11.77
CA ASP A 636 5.43 4.58 11.18
C ASP A 636 5.42 3.12 11.63
N ASP A 637 4.22 2.54 11.75
CA ASP A 637 4.05 1.15 12.15
C ASP A 637 2.77 0.49 11.63
N LEU A 638 2.65 -0.82 11.89
CA LEU A 638 1.54 -1.64 11.42
C LEU A 638 0.39 -1.74 12.43
N SER A 639 0.44 -1.13 13.62
CA SER A 639 -0.63 -1.19 14.63
C SER A 639 -1.95 -0.62 14.10
N VAL A 640 -1.92 0.58 13.52
CA VAL A 640 -3.05 1.24 12.87
C VAL A 640 -3.60 0.37 11.75
N TYR A 641 -2.72 -0.29 10.98
CA TYR A 641 -3.12 -1.23 9.94
C TYR A 641 -3.90 -2.42 10.49
N TYR A 642 -3.41 -3.07 11.55
CA TYR A 642 -4.09 -4.21 12.16
C TYR A 642 -5.42 -3.81 12.81
N LEU A 643 -5.48 -2.65 13.48
CA LEU A 643 -6.71 -2.12 14.06
C LEU A 643 -7.76 -1.85 12.97
N ALA A 644 -7.38 -1.15 11.90
CA ALA A 644 -8.29 -0.85 10.81
C ALA A 644 -8.79 -2.13 10.11
N LYS A 645 -7.94 -3.15 9.97
CA LYS A 645 -8.33 -4.46 9.44
C LYS A 645 -9.37 -5.15 10.33
N LEU A 646 -9.14 -5.17 11.64
CA LEU A 646 -10.07 -5.76 12.60
C LEU A 646 -11.39 -4.99 12.67
N LEU A 647 -11.35 -3.65 12.59
CA LEU A 647 -12.56 -2.81 12.50
C LEU A 647 -13.35 -3.11 11.23
N ALA A 648 -12.69 -3.37 10.10
CA ALA A 648 -13.36 -3.72 8.85
C ALA A 648 -14.02 -5.11 8.87
N THR A 649 -13.68 -5.99 9.80
CA THR A 649 -14.29 -7.33 9.91
C THR A 649 -15.79 -7.23 10.25
N PRO A 650 -16.70 -7.79 9.42
CA PRO A 650 -18.14 -7.78 9.66
C PRO A 650 -18.51 -8.88 10.66
N THR A 651 -18.28 -8.63 11.95
CA THR A 651 -18.67 -9.55 13.04
C THR A 651 -19.47 -8.80 14.11
N LYS A 652 -20.49 -9.48 14.66
CA LYS A 652 -21.26 -8.99 15.82
C LYS A 652 -20.53 -9.23 17.15
N GLN A 653 -19.46 -10.03 17.13
CA GLN A 653 -18.69 -10.36 18.32
C GLN A 653 -17.76 -9.20 18.69
N GLU A 654 -17.41 -9.13 19.98
CA GLU A 654 -16.37 -8.21 20.45
C GLU A 654 -15.07 -8.44 19.70
N LYS A 655 -14.45 -7.32 19.31
CA LYS A 655 -13.19 -7.31 18.57
C LYS A 655 -12.05 -7.14 19.56
N ASN A 656 -11.10 -8.07 19.54
CA ASN A 656 -10.03 -8.15 20.50
C ASN A 656 -8.67 -8.22 19.79
N ILE A 657 -7.72 -7.43 20.28
CA ILE A 657 -6.34 -7.44 19.80
C ILE A 657 -5.38 -7.62 20.97
N LEU A 658 -4.45 -8.57 20.83
CA LEU A 658 -3.42 -8.85 21.84
C LEU A 658 -2.06 -8.48 21.23
N PHE A 659 -1.45 -7.41 21.71
CA PHE A 659 -0.08 -7.04 21.35
C PHE A 659 0.87 -7.73 22.34
N VAL A 660 1.39 -8.89 21.95
CA VAL A 660 2.23 -9.71 22.82
C VAL A 660 3.67 -9.26 22.72
N PHE A 661 4.18 -8.68 23.79
CA PHE A 661 5.58 -8.32 23.88
C PHE A 661 6.40 -9.55 24.33
N ASP A 662 7.19 -10.06 23.39
CA ASP A 662 8.25 -11.04 23.60
C ASP A 662 9.36 -10.38 24.45
N SER A 663 9.34 -10.61 25.77
CA SER A 663 10.35 -10.15 26.73
C SER A 663 11.14 -11.31 27.36
N TYR A 664 12.20 -10.92 28.05
CA TYR A 664 13.45 -11.65 28.25
C TYR A 664 13.50 -12.45 29.57
N SER A 665 14.48 -13.35 29.65
CA SER A 665 14.90 -14.17 30.79
C SER A 665 15.68 -13.43 31.88
N LYS A 666 15.40 -13.66 33.16
CA LYS A 666 16.20 -13.10 34.29
C LYS A 666 17.71 -13.43 34.25
N ARG A 667 18.15 -14.44 33.48
CA ARG A 667 19.57 -14.84 33.29
C ARG A 667 20.31 -14.11 32.15
N SER A 668 19.75 -13.02 31.65
CA SER A 668 20.24 -12.34 30.45
C SER A 668 21.63 -11.74 30.59
N SER A 669 22.39 -11.74 29.50
CA SER A 669 23.61 -10.92 29.43
C SER A 669 23.25 -9.42 29.56
N LYS A 670 24.23 -8.56 29.84
CA LYS A 670 24.03 -7.09 29.83
C LYS A 670 23.44 -6.60 28.50
N GLN A 671 23.82 -7.23 27.38
CA GLN A 671 23.36 -6.86 26.04
C GLN A 671 21.86 -7.12 25.84
N ASP A 672 21.35 -8.19 26.44
CA ASP A 672 19.95 -8.58 26.33
C ASP A 672 19.01 -7.67 27.14
N LYS A 673 19.48 -7.16 28.29
CA LYS A 673 18.76 -6.12 29.04
C LYS A 673 18.61 -4.85 28.20
N ILE A 674 19.73 -4.36 27.66
CA ILE A 674 19.75 -3.18 26.78
C ILE A 674 18.84 -3.38 25.56
N LYS A 675 18.84 -4.58 24.97
CA LYS A 675 17.94 -4.91 23.84
C LYS A 675 16.46 -4.84 24.22
N SER A 676 16.11 -5.38 25.38
CA SER A 676 14.74 -5.39 25.89
C SER A 676 14.27 -3.98 26.22
N GLU A 677 15.12 -3.19 26.89
CA GLU A 677 14.88 -1.79 27.21
C GLU A 677 14.65 -0.95 25.94
N GLN A 678 15.51 -1.09 24.93
CA GLN A 678 15.32 -0.35 23.67
C GLN A 678 14.07 -0.80 22.91
N SER A 679 13.71 -2.09 22.98
CA SER A 679 12.49 -2.60 22.35
C SER A 679 11.23 -2.11 23.08
N LEU A 680 11.24 -2.06 24.42
CA LEU A 680 10.15 -1.51 25.22
C LEU A 680 10.00 -0.01 25.00
N LYS A 681 11.11 0.73 24.97
CA LYS A 681 11.11 2.16 24.59
C LYS A 681 10.49 2.37 23.21
N ARG A 682 10.88 1.56 22.22
CA ARG A 682 10.31 1.67 20.87
C ARG A 682 8.82 1.31 20.84
N PHE A 683 8.40 0.34 21.63
CA PHE A 683 7.00 -0.01 21.75
C PHE A 683 6.17 1.10 22.43
N SER A 684 6.71 1.76 23.46
CA SER A 684 6.03 2.90 24.09
C SER A 684 5.93 4.10 23.16
N GLU A 685 6.96 4.36 22.34
CA GLU A 685 6.90 5.33 21.23
C GLU A 685 5.76 5.04 20.25
N ILE A 686 5.59 3.78 19.82
CA ILE A 686 4.49 3.37 18.93
C ILE A 686 3.12 3.63 19.58
N ILE A 687 2.95 3.21 20.84
CA ILE A 687 1.68 3.41 21.57
C ILE A 687 1.35 4.90 21.71
N MET A 688 2.34 5.70 22.08
CA MET A 688 2.20 7.13 22.34
C MET A 688 1.96 7.92 21.06
N TYR A 689 2.79 7.77 20.02
CA TYR A 689 2.66 8.58 18.80
C TYR A 689 1.40 8.25 18.00
N ASN A 690 0.93 7.01 18.04
CA ASN A 690 -0.35 6.66 17.43
C ASN A 690 -1.55 6.92 18.33
N GLN A 691 -1.32 7.39 19.55
CA GLN A 691 -2.33 7.61 20.59
C GLN A 691 -3.23 6.37 20.77
N LEU A 692 -2.63 5.18 20.77
CA LEU A 692 -3.41 3.92 20.76
C LEU A 692 -4.36 3.83 21.95
N VAL A 693 -3.94 4.29 23.14
CA VAL A 693 -4.75 4.31 24.36
C VAL A 693 -6.06 5.10 24.20
N LYS A 694 -6.09 6.09 23.31
CA LYS A 694 -7.32 6.86 23.02
C LYS A 694 -8.23 6.19 21.99
N LYS A 695 -7.72 5.19 21.26
CA LYS A 695 -8.40 4.54 20.13
C LYS A 695 -8.92 3.14 20.44
N VAL A 696 -8.52 2.57 21.57
CA VAL A 696 -8.86 1.20 21.97
C VAL A 696 -9.31 1.17 23.42
N ASN A 697 -10.13 0.18 23.77
CA ASN A 697 -10.48 -0.11 25.14
C ASN A 697 -9.40 -1.02 25.75
N THR A 698 -8.53 -0.45 26.58
CA THR A 698 -7.43 -1.21 27.22
C THR A 698 -7.98 -2.12 28.31
N LYS A 699 -7.75 -3.43 28.19
CA LYS A 699 -8.15 -4.44 29.17
C LYS A 699 -6.92 -5.21 29.69
N SER A 700 -7.02 -5.72 30.90
CA SER A 700 -6.02 -6.63 31.48
C SER A 700 -6.46 -8.09 31.35
N LEU A 701 -5.50 -8.99 31.14
CA LEU A 701 -5.63 -10.43 30.98
C LEU A 701 -5.08 -11.20 32.21
N PHE A 702 -4.16 -10.59 32.95
CA PHE A 702 -3.45 -11.15 34.10
C PHE A 702 -3.62 -10.23 35.31
N GLU A 703 -3.50 -10.80 36.52
CA GLU A 703 -3.71 -10.03 37.76
C GLU A 703 -2.53 -9.10 38.10
N GLU A 704 -1.35 -9.37 37.52
CA GLU A 704 -0.14 -8.58 37.73
C GLU A 704 0.11 -7.67 36.52
N ASP A 705 0.10 -6.36 36.79
CA ASP A 705 0.40 -5.32 35.81
C ASP A 705 1.80 -4.73 36.05
N ILE A 706 2.51 -4.44 34.96
CA ILE A 706 3.78 -3.68 34.96
C ILE A 706 3.50 -2.34 34.28
N PRO A 707 3.75 -1.19 34.93
CA PRO A 707 3.54 0.11 34.30
C PRO A 707 4.47 0.29 33.09
N LEU A 708 3.91 0.72 31.95
CA LEU A 708 4.71 1.10 30.79
C LEU A 708 5.18 2.55 30.96
N VAL A 709 6.49 2.77 30.92
CA VAL A 709 7.06 4.12 31.04
C VAL A 709 7.15 4.81 29.68
N TYR A 710 6.64 6.04 29.62
CA TYR A 710 6.67 6.88 28.44
C TYR A 710 7.77 7.94 28.58
N GLY A 711 8.71 7.97 27.64
CA GLY A 711 9.75 9.01 27.56
C GLY A 711 11.19 8.48 27.54
N ILE A 712 12.14 9.41 27.68
CA ILE A 712 13.56 9.12 27.92
C ILE A 712 13.79 9.38 29.39
N ASP A 713 13.84 8.35 30.24
CA ASP A 713 14.32 8.57 31.60
C ASP A 713 14.92 7.32 32.25
N ASP A 714 15.96 7.55 33.04
CA ASP A 714 16.74 6.57 33.82
C ASP A 714 15.88 5.83 34.87
N SER A 715 14.66 6.33 35.10
CA SER A 715 13.66 5.75 35.99
C SER A 715 13.12 4.39 35.52
N PHE A 716 13.00 4.14 34.20
CA PHE A 716 12.54 2.84 33.69
C PHE A 716 13.53 1.71 34.02
N VAL A 717 14.82 1.96 33.86
CA VAL A 717 15.90 1.00 34.17
C VAL A 717 15.94 0.69 35.67
N SER A 718 15.63 1.68 36.50
CA SER A 718 15.58 1.55 37.95
C SER A 718 14.34 0.77 38.41
N SER A 719 13.18 0.94 37.75
CA SER A 719 11.91 0.25 38.09
C SER A 719 11.86 -1.24 37.71
N VAL A 720 12.64 -1.68 36.72
CA VAL A 720 12.71 -3.09 36.28
C VAL A 720 13.81 -3.88 37.03
N GLN A 721 14.68 -3.18 37.78
CA GLN A 721 15.74 -3.77 38.58
C GLN A 721 15.43 -3.85 40.09
N SER A 722 14.43 -3.10 40.56
CA SER A 722 13.72 -3.33 41.85
C SER A 722 12.72 -4.47 41.72
#